data_AF-A0A9Q9VZX6-F1
#
_entry.id   AF-A0A9Q9VZX6-F1
#
_cell.length_a   1.000
_cell.length_b   1.000
_cell.length_c   1.000
_cell.angle_alpha   90.00
_cell.angle_beta   90.00
_cell.angle_gamma   90.00
#
_symmetry.space_group_name_H-M   'P 1'
#
loop_
_entity.id
_entity.type
_entity.pdbx_description
1 polymer ?
#
loop_
_entity_poly.entity_id
_entity_poly.type
_entity_poly.pdbx_seq_one_letter_code
_entity_poly.pdbx_strand_id
1 'polypeptide(L)'
;MASLSDQLEEVRVSVEGSLSAPGSAQEMRAGVAAMADIPLPPSSKYRYIAAESMLTENGSGNNRRESLSLLQKLSTALNILEKYGSNLTNPNRPKYWRTVKYNNPVFRTTVDSIEGGRAVLDLYGYTNQQQDGLSFPDDVVQPDVGKVASVTLEVMCLRMELDMLIKGTHPHPEFFERLIPSLTVQDEEISTDSAAFSPSERPWEKQTLSPASTPSQPKSPFSPALSLSSLVPSKHTESCTICGIFPVSAHCPTCTQRLCTECDRLYHSHSGRSTHIRIPVTSSKATKRLSSSLSTWQCSYCTTVNTMQQVLCETCDRPRLSSAAPSLQEEQSQPSTISEWQCKSCTVVNAGSSILCEVCERPRLATRPPVAPSRPTPTAAGLMDSQWMCQFCTYVNHTPSPACEMCCLSRSEPALSPSKPLPLSPVKDVTPLPAPPKVIPTEDPDLKRQRLMREEGLKLIQLIREGEKKGVSPEEVYTSMCVSGNSNVMPYDWLKAELPHVLDEICVMAASCQQEPNAQSNCSGGNNGQDGQKSNAVPLSRAEAKRAWLAAGGDNEKAVRQALRNRRVKVKELGSLGFNDVTRSEEALRQSGGDVRGALVLLQRPLLEPFHQRMWTDEPEPPIDINHPDKQHVCRRLLAVYELPSWGRCELVLSLLQDPTATYTLEDVIQAVRESPDRDFIRRVLNKECPICLSIFPHSKMQSLTSCQCSVCCGCFKQHFTIAVRDKHIRDMVCPVCTEPDINDPEHLNSYFSTLDIQLRDCLELDVYELFHKKLTEQALIKDPKFLWCSHCSYGFIYDGDQLKVTCMQCRKSFCAQCKKTWEAQHMGLSCEQFQLWKRENDPEYQKQGLAGYLRDNGITCPNCRFQYALARGGCMHFSCSQCRYQFCSGCNNPFHTTCAVNQCTVTGLHAHHPRDCLFYLRDWEPARLQALLQKKGVNYNTDTAPGAQTGVCGVIEQKDEGTRQTDSPCGAQTQPGQAGLCEKHYREYLVSLINGHSIDPAPLYTLDELTVACRRYRVEVRQGDGEDERAYFVRLLKKLMDDVPLGDKVPRKK
;
A
#
# COMPACT_ATOMS: atom_id res chain seq x y z
N MET A 1 -18.21 9.50 32.22
CA MET A 1 -17.91 8.56 31.11
C MET A 1 -17.88 9.39 29.85
N ALA A 2 -16.89 9.20 28.97
CA ALA A 2 -16.82 9.88 27.68
C ALA A 2 -17.93 9.35 26.75
N SER A 3 -18.44 10.18 25.84
CA SER A 3 -19.36 9.75 24.79
C SER A 3 -18.70 8.71 23.88
N LEU A 4 -19.50 7.90 23.18
CA LEU A 4 -18.98 7.01 22.14
C LEU A 4 -18.32 7.81 21.00
N SER A 5 -18.81 9.02 20.72
CA SER A 5 -18.19 9.96 19.78
C SER A 5 -16.85 10.50 20.28
N ASP A 6 -16.71 10.74 21.59
CA ASP A 6 -15.46 11.22 22.18
C ASP A 6 -14.40 10.12 22.13
N GLN A 7 -14.80 8.87 22.43
CA GLN A 7 -13.94 7.69 22.34
C GLN A 7 -13.50 7.42 20.90
N LEU A 8 -14.40 7.60 19.92
CA LEU A 8 -14.05 7.49 18.50
C LEU A 8 -13.02 8.56 18.08
N GLU A 9 -13.17 9.81 18.54
CA GLU A 9 -12.22 10.89 18.23
C GLU A 9 -10.87 10.68 18.94
N GLU A 10 -10.87 10.17 20.18
CA GLU A 10 -9.65 9.79 20.91
C GLU A 10 -8.85 8.71 20.17
N VAL A 11 -9.51 7.65 19.67
CA VAL A 11 -8.86 6.64 18.83
C VAL A 11 -8.45 7.21 17.48
N ARG A 12 -9.30 8.02 16.81
CA ARG A 12 -9.00 8.65 15.52
C ARG A 12 -7.69 9.46 15.61
N VAL A 13 -7.60 10.38 16.57
CA VAL A 13 -6.41 11.23 16.79
C VAL A 13 -5.16 10.40 17.11
N SER A 14 -5.30 9.32 17.88
CA SER A 14 -4.19 8.40 18.16
C SER A 14 -3.66 7.67 16.92
N VAL A 15 -4.50 7.41 15.91
CA VAL A 15 -4.13 6.64 14.70
C VAL A 15 -3.70 7.55 13.54
N GLU A 16 -4.29 8.74 13.37
CA GLU A 16 -3.91 9.70 12.32
C GLU A 16 -2.42 10.10 12.38
N GLY A 17 -1.87 10.26 13.59
CA GLY A 17 -0.43 10.48 13.80
C GLY A 17 0.45 9.34 13.26
N SER A 18 -0.05 8.09 13.32
CA SER A 18 0.64 6.89 12.86
C SER A 18 0.58 6.68 11.34
N LEU A 19 -0.34 7.36 10.63
CA LEU A 19 -0.38 7.42 9.16
C LEU A 19 0.53 8.51 8.57
N SER A 20 0.99 9.43 9.41
CA SER A 20 1.81 10.60 9.05
C SER A 20 3.30 10.46 9.41
N ALA A 21 3.66 9.37 10.08
CA ALA A 21 5.00 9.07 10.59
C ALA A 21 5.34 7.58 10.39
N PRO A 22 6.62 7.15 10.43
CA PRO A 22 7.00 5.74 10.30
C PRO A 22 6.69 4.93 11.59
N GLY A 23 5.40 4.71 11.88
CA GLY A 23 4.90 3.87 12.98
C GLY A 23 4.73 2.40 12.61
N SER A 24 4.33 1.55 13.58
CA SER A 24 4.12 0.12 13.30
C SER A 24 2.81 -0.14 12.57
N ALA A 25 2.88 -0.89 11.47
CA ALA A 25 1.69 -1.37 10.76
C ALA A 25 0.78 -2.28 11.61
N GLN A 26 1.24 -2.75 12.78
CA GLN A 26 0.42 -3.47 13.75
C GLN A 26 -0.41 -2.54 14.64
N GLU A 27 0.12 -1.38 15.03
CA GLU A 27 -0.57 -0.38 15.84
C GLU A 27 -1.72 0.27 15.04
N MET A 28 -1.45 0.62 13.78
CA MET A 28 -2.44 1.08 12.82
C MET A 28 -3.61 0.09 12.68
N ARG A 29 -3.34 -1.22 12.55
CA ARG A 29 -4.39 -2.25 12.45
C ARG A 29 -5.19 -2.40 13.74
N ALA A 30 -4.55 -2.31 14.90
CA ALA A 30 -5.24 -2.36 16.18
C ALA A 30 -6.16 -1.15 16.38
N GLY A 31 -5.71 0.06 16.00
CA GLY A 31 -6.52 1.27 16.03
C GLY A 31 -7.72 1.25 15.06
N VAL A 32 -7.50 0.79 13.82
CA VAL A 32 -8.60 0.60 12.84
C VAL A 32 -9.64 -0.42 13.34
N ALA A 33 -9.20 -1.51 13.97
CA ALA A 33 -10.12 -2.47 14.60
C ALA A 33 -10.91 -1.82 15.75
N ALA A 34 -10.25 -1.06 16.64
CA ALA A 34 -10.92 -0.35 17.72
C ALA A 34 -11.96 0.68 17.21
N MET A 35 -11.72 1.37 16.08
CA MET A 35 -12.71 2.24 15.45
C MET A 35 -13.91 1.46 14.87
N ALA A 36 -13.67 0.27 14.30
CA ALA A 36 -14.71 -0.61 13.80
C ALA A 36 -15.57 -1.19 14.95
N ASP A 37 -14.96 -1.57 16.06
CA ASP A 37 -15.66 -2.16 17.22
C ASP A 37 -16.57 -1.16 17.99
N ILE A 38 -16.40 0.15 17.82
CA ILE A 38 -17.23 1.16 18.50
C ILE A 38 -18.70 1.11 18.01
N PRO A 39 -19.70 0.99 18.91
CA PRO A 39 -21.12 0.89 18.56
C PRO A 39 -21.74 2.24 18.14
N LEU A 40 -21.39 2.71 16.93
CA LEU A 40 -21.97 3.88 16.29
C LEU A 40 -22.47 3.54 14.87
N PRO A 41 -23.62 4.09 14.43
CA PRO A 41 -24.08 3.95 13.05
C PRO A 41 -23.12 4.68 12.08
N PRO A 42 -23.03 4.29 10.80
CA PRO A 42 -22.10 4.90 9.86
C PRO A 42 -22.24 6.43 9.72
N SER A 43 -23.46 6.99 9.76
CA SER A 43 -23.72 8.45 9.82
C SER A 43 -23.10 9.19 11.01
N SER A 44 -22.71 8.48 12.07
CA SER A 44 -22.04 9.04 13.25
C SER A 44 -20.58 8.58 13.39
N LYS A 45 -20.16 7.53 12.66
CA LYS A 45 -18.80 7.02 12.65
C LYS A 45 -17.92 7.72 11.61
N TYR A 46 -18.49 8.01 10.43
CA TYR A 46 -17.80 8.59 9.28
C TYR A 46 -18.11 10.07 9.11
N ARG A 47 -17.05 10.88 8.90
CA ARG A 47 -17.12 12.35 8.82
C ARG A 47 -16.74 12.87 7.43
N TYR A 48 -15.85 12.18 6.72
CA TYR A 48 -15.33 12.60 5.43
C TYR A 48 -15.91 11.77 4.28
N ILE A 49 -16.00 10.45 4.43
CA ILE A 49 -16.59 9.57 3.41
C ILE A 49 -18.11 9.43 3.60
N ALA A 50 -18.86 9.40 2.50
CA ALA A 50 -20.32 9.26 2.50
C ALA A 50 -20.76 7.81 2.74
N ALA A 51 -20.35 7.21 3.86
CA ALA A 51 -20.45 5.77 4.11
C ALA A 51 -21.87 5.20 3.96
N GLU A 52 -22.92 5.89 4.43
CA GLU A 52 -24.31 5.40 4.29
C GLU A 52 -24.79 5.36 2.84
N SER A 53 -24.47 6.37 2.02
CA SER A 53 -24.72 6.33 0.57
C SER A 53 -23.95 5.19 -0.08
N MET A 54 -22.64 5.08 0.19
CA MET A 54 -21.81 4.02 -0.39
C MET A 54 -22.30 2.61 -0.01
N LEU A 55 -22.84 2.42 1.20
CA LEU A 55 -23.44 1.17 1.65
C LEU A 55 -24.80 0.88 1.01
N THR A 56 -25.68 1.86 0.88
CA THR A 56 -27.01 1.66 0.29
C THR A 56 -26.94 1.47 -1.24
N GLU A 57 -26.16 2.30 -1.92
CA GLU A 57 -26.01 2.32 -3.38
C GLU A 57 -25.22 1.09 -3.89
N ASN A 58 -24.18 0.66 -3.18
CA ASN A 58 -23.35 -0.49 -3.58
C ASN A 58 -23.67 -1.80 -2.81
N GLY A 59 -24.66 -1.82 -1.93
CA GLY A 59 -25.02 -2.99 -1.10
C GLY A 59 -26.40 -3.60 -1.38
N SER A 60 -27.28 -2.88 -2.09
CA SER A 60 -28.67 -3.30 -2.35
C SER A 60 -28.78 -4.43 -3.37
N GLY A 61 -28.91 -5.67 -2.90
CA GLY A 61 -29.19 -6.88 -3.69
C GLY A 61 -30.54 -7.49 -3.32
N ASN A 62 -31.07 -8.37 -4.17
CA ASN A 62 -32.42 -8.95 -4.03
C ASN A 62 -32.50 -10.01 -2.92
N ASN A 63 -31.37 -10.52 -2.44
CA ASN A 63 -31.24 -11.51 -1.38
C ASN A 63 -29.91 -11.34 -0.65
N ARG A 64 -29.75 -11.98 0.52
CA ARG A 64 -28.56 -11.86 1.38
C ARG A 64 -27.27 -12.24 0.64
N ARG A 65 -27.31 -13.26 -0.22
CA ARG A 65 -26.14 -13.76 -0.98
C ARG A 65 -25.66 -12.76 -2.03
N GLU A 66 -26.60 -12.12 -2.74
CA GLU A 66 -26.29 -11.05 -3.69
C GLU A 66 -25.76 -9.80 -2.98
N SER A 67 -26.40 -9.34 -1.91
CA SER A 67 -25.90 -8.22 -1.10
C SER A 67 -24.49 -8.45 -0.56
N LEU A 68 -24.20 -9.64 -0.02
CA LEU A 68 -22.84 -9.99 0.42
C LEU A 68 -21.83 -9.98 -0.73
N SER A 69 -22.21 -10.44 -1.93
CA SER A 69 -21.37 -10.36 -3.12
C SER A 69 -21.11 -8.92 -3.59
N LEU A 70 -22.09 -8.02 -3.44
CA LEU A 70 -21.95 -6.60 -3.77
C LEU A 70 -21.06 -5.88 -2.73
N LEU A 71 -21.26 -6.14 -1.44
CA LEU A 71 -20.40 -5.63 -0.37
C LEU A 71 -18.94 -6.12 -0.49
N GLN A 72 -18.71 -7.33 -1.00
CA GLN A 72 -17.37 -7.83 -1.30
C GLN A 72 -16.68 -7.03 -2.42
N LYS A 73 -17.42 -6.51 -3.40
CA LYS A 73 -16.89 -5.57 -4.42
C LYS A 73 -16.55 -4.22 -3.79
N LEU A 74 -17.42 -3.69 -2.92
CA LEU A 74 -17.20 -2.44 -2.20
C LEU A 74 -15.93 -2.51 -1.32
N SER A 75 -15.74 -3.57 -0.52
CA SER A 75 -14.49 -3.80 0.24
C SER A 75 -13.26 -3.86 -0.68
N THR A 76 -13.38 -4.53 -1.83
CA THR A 76 -12.28 -4.62 -2.82
C THR A 76 -11.89 -3.26 -3.41
N ALA A 77 -12.87 -2.38 -3.66
CA ALA A 77 -12.62 -1.01 -4.13
C ALA A 77 -12.02 -0.12 -3.02
N LEU A 78 -12.50 -0.24 -1.78
CA LEU A 78 -11.94 0.47 -0.62
C LEU A 78 -10.48 0.07 -0.34
N ASN A 79 -10.11 -1.21 -0.52
CA ASN A 79 -8.71 -1.71 -0.44
C ASN A 79 -7.78 -1.03 -1.47
N ILE A 80 -8.32 -0.57 -2.59
CA ILE A 80 -7.56 0.15 -3.63
C ILE A 80 -7.49 1.65 -3.29
N LEU A 81 -8.58 2.24 -2.79
CA LEU A 81 -8.59 3.62 -2.28
C LEU A 81 -7.67 3.82 -1.06
N GLU A 82 -7.57 2.82 -0.17
CA GLU A 82 -6.61 2.75 0.94
C GLU A 82 -5.16 2.86 0.45
N LYS A 83 -4.84 2.18 -0.66
CA LYS A 83 -3.50 2.22 -1.27
C LYS A 83 -3.22 3.56 -1.95
N TYR A 84 -4.21 4.19 -2.58
CA TYR A 84 -4.05 5.56 -3.11
C TYR A 84 -3.78 6.56 -1.98
N GLY A 85 -4.54 6.50 -0.87
CA GLY A 85 -4.32 7.34 0.31
C GLY A 85 -2.94 7.12 0.95
N SER A 86 -2.58 5.86 1.19
CA SER A 86 -1.27 5.49 1.77
C SER A 86 -0.07 5.90 0.90
N ASN A 87 -0.20 5.84 -0.44
CA ASN A 87 0.82 6.33 -1.37
C ASN A 87 0.95 7.86 -1.37
N LEU A 88 -0.11 8.57 -0.97
CA LEU A 88 -0.12 10.03 -0.84
C LEU A 88 0.38 10.50 0.53
N THR A 89 0.24 9.74 1.63
CA THR A 89 0.84 10.11 2.93
C THR A 89 2.32 9.77 3.03
N ASN A 90 2.78 8.69 2.37
CA ASN A 90 4.18 8.25 2.37
C ASN A 90 5.13 9.37 1.87
N PRO A 91 6.25 9.68 2.55
CA PRO A 91 7.22 10.68 2.06
C PRO A 91 7.85 10.30 0.70
N ASN A 92 8.05 9.01 0.43
CA ASN A 92 8.62 8.49 -0.82
C ASN A 92 7.52 8.23 -1.88
N ARG A 93 6.75 9.28 -2.21
CA ARG A 93 5.59 9.19 -3.13
C ARG A 93 6.00 8.68 -4.53
N PRO A 94 5.23 7.77 -5.17
CA PRO A 94 5.52 7.30 -6.54
C PRO A 94 5.57 8.46 -7.55
N LYS A 95 6.50 8.44 -8.52
CA LYS A 95 6.75 9.56 -9.46
C LYS A 95 5.51 10.09 -10.21
N TYR A 96 4.47 9.27 -10.37
CA TYR A 96 3.23 9.62 -11.08
C TYR A 96 2.02 9.84 -10.15
N TRP A 97 2.24 10.09 -8.85
CA TRP A 97 1.17 10.27 -7.85
C TRP A 97 0.12 11.34 -8.19
N ARG A 98 0.43 12.26 -9.11
CA ARG A 98 -0.45 13.38 -9.48
C ARG A 98 -1.67 12.99 -10.32
N THR A 99 -1.74 11.78 -10.90
CA THR A 99 -2.76 11.43 -11.90
C THR A 99 -3.27 10.00 -11.76
N VAL A 100 -4.60 9.83 -11.77
CA VAL A 100 -5.31 8.54 -11.87
C VAL A 100 -5.96 8.47 -13.24
N LYS A 101 -5.57 7.49 -14.07
CA LYS A 101 -6.11 7.35 -15.44
C LYS A 101 -7.31 6.39 -15.52
N TYR A 102 -8.32 6.76 -16.30
CA TYR A 102 -9.52 5.96 -16.53
C TYR A 102 -9.26 4.73 -17.42
N ASN A 103 -8.24 4.76 -18.28
CA ASN A 103 -7.78 3.59 -19.03
C ASN A 103 -7.15 2.48 -18.17
N ASN A 104 -6.85 2.73 -16.89
CA ASN A 104 -6.33 1.70 -16.00
C ASN A 104 -7.42 0.64 -15.72
N PRO A 105 -7.22 -0.64 -16.11
CA PRO A 105 -8.27 -1.67 -16.00
C PRO A 105 -8.67 -1.94 -14.56
N VAL A 106 -7.72 -1.89 -13.62
CA VAL A 106 -7.97 -2.12 -12.19
C VAL A 106 -8.85 -1.00 -11.65
N PHE A 107 -8.51 0.26 -11.92
CA PHE A 107 -9.36 1.39 -11.55
C PHE A 107 -10.77 1.24 -12.12
N ARG A 108 -10.89 0.98 -13.43
CA ARG A 108 -12.18 0.93 -14.15
C ARG A 108 -13.07 -0.26 -13.77
N THR A 109 -12.52 -1.33 -13.19
CA THR A 109 -13.27 -2.54 -12.81
C THR A 109 -13.47 -2.69 -11.30
N THR A 110 -13.00 -1.74 -10.49
CA THR A 110 -13.24 -1.73 -9.04
C THR A 110 -13.68 -0.37 -8.51
N VAL A 111 -12.88 0.68 -8.68
CA VAL A 111 -13.12 2.01 -8.06
C VAL A 111 -14.08 2.85 -8.91
N ASP A 112 -14.00 2.75 -10.24
CA ASP A 112 -14.90 3.45 -11.15
C ASP A 112 -16.28 2.77 -11.28
N SER A 113 -16.38 1.52 -10.81
CA SER A 113 -17.59 0.69 -10.84
C SER A 113 -18.36 0.68 -9.52
N ILE A 114 -18.00 1.55 -8.58
CA ILE A 114 -18.74 1.78 -7.33
C ILE A 114 -19.17 3.24 -7.21
N GLU A 115 -20.39 3.47 -6.75
CA GLU A 115 -20.86 4.82 -6.41
C GLU A 115 -20.09 5.36 -5.20
N GLY A 116 -19.74 6.65 -5.25
CA GLY A 116 -18.85 7.31 -4.31
C GLY A 116 -17.34 7.06 -4.52
N GLY A 117 -16.92 6.12 -5.37
CA GLY A 117 -15.51 5.78 -5.58
C GLY A 117 -14.65 6.96 -6.08
N ARG A 118 -15.18 7.78 -7.00
CA ARG A 118 -14.54 9.02 -7.46
C ARG A 118 -14.49 10.11 -6.38
N ALA A 119 -15.55 10.25 -5.58
CA ALA A 119 -15.63 11.27 -4.53
C ALA A 119 -14.54 11.08 -3.45
N VAL A 120 -14.10 9.85 -3.18
CA VAL A 120 -12.95 9.59 -2.30
C VAL A 120 -11.63 10.09 -2.91
N LEU A 121 -11.46 10.01 -4.24
CA LEU A 121 -10.31 10.63 -4.92
C LEU A 121 -10.38 12.17 -4.91
N ASP A 122 -11.56 12.76 -5.07
CA ASP A 122 -11.76 14.21 -4.91
C ASP A 122 -11.42 14.66 -3.47
N LEU A 123 -11.79 13.87 -2.46
CA LEU A 123 -11.41 14.10 -1.07
C LEU A 123 -9.89 14.03 -0.85
N TYR A 124 -9.18 13.10 -1.50
CA TYR A 124 -7.71 13.07 -1.51
C TYR A 124 -7.05 14.22 -2.29
N GLY A 125 -7.78 14.90 -3.18
CA GLY A 125 -7.32 16.10 -3.91
C GLY A 125 -7.18 15.94 -5.43
N TYR A 126 -7.65 14.85 -6.03
CA TYR A 126 -7.63 14.63 -7.49
C TYR A 126 -8.75 15.41 -8.23
N THR A 127 -8.94 16.69 -7.91
CA THR A 127 -10.12 17.47 -8.32
C THR A 127 -10.08 18.04 -9.75
N ASN A 128 -8.98 17.89 -10.48
CA ASN A 128 -8.85 18.36 -11.87
C ASN A 128 -9.25 17.23 -12.84
N GLN A 129 -10.31 17.43 -13.63
CA GLN A 129 -10.88 16.39 -14.47
C GLN A 129 -10.30 16.42 -15.89
N GLN A 130 -9.66 15.32 -16.29
CA GLN A 130 -8.98 15.16 -17.59
C GLN A 130 -9.78 14.24 -18.53
N GLN A 131 -9.47 14.27 -19.84
CA GLN A 131 -10.13 13.44 -20.85
C GLN A 131 -9.97 11.92 -20.63
N ASP A 132 -8.94 11.50 -19.89
CA ASP A 132 -8.59 10.10 -19.59
C ASP A 132 -8.27 9.92 -18.10
N GLY A 133 -8.84 10.73 -17.21
CA GLY A 133 -8.57 10.58 -15.77
C GLY A 133 -8.97 11.73 -14.86
N LEU A 134 -8.48 11.64 -13.63
CA LEU A 134 -8.46 12.69 -12.63
C LEU A 134 -7.00 13.04 -12.29
N SER A 135 -6.71 14.30 -12.00
CA SER A 135 -5.40 14.74 -11.50
C SER A 135 -5.51 15.72 -10.34
N PHE A 136 -4.41 15.91 -9.63
CA PHE A 136 -4.25 17.12 -8.83
C PHE A 136 -4.27 18.36 -9.74
N PRO A 137 -4.75 19.52 -9.24
CA PRO A 137 -4.54 20.81 -9.88
C PRO A 137 -3.05 21.16 -10.02
N ASP A 138 -2.69 21.94 -11.04
CA ASP A 138 -1.28 22.22 -11.39
C ASP A 138 -0.56 23.12 -10.37
N ASP A 139 -1.31 23.93 -9.62
CA ASP A 139 -0.82 24.79 -8.53
C ASP A 139 -0.51 24.01 -7.23
N VAL A 140 -1.09 22.82 -7.04
CA VAL A 140 -0.92 22.01 -5.83
C VAL A 140 0.39 21.22 -5.93
N VAL A 141 1.48 21.75 -5.37
CA VAL A 141 2.82 21.13 -5.44
C VAL A 141 2.93 19.83 -4.63
N GLN A 142 2.26 19.75 -3.47
CA GLN A 142 2.19 18.56 -2.61
C GLN A 142 0.75 18.36 -2.11
N PRO A 143 0.31 17.11 -1.83
CA PRO A 143 -1.03 16.85 -1.31
C PRO A 143 -1.12 17.24 0.18
N ASP A 144 -2.34 17.53 0.64
CA ASP A 144 -2.65 17.73 2.06
C ASP A 144 -2.57 16.38 2.81
N VAL A 145 -1.39 16.06 3.33
CA VAL A 145 -1.10 14.79 4.01
C VAL A 145 -2.03 14.57 5.22
N GLY A 146 -2.40 15.63 5.94
CA GLY A 146 -3.29 15.52 7.10
C GLY A 146 -4.70 15.10 6.68
N LYS A 147 -5.31 15.84 5.74
CA LYS A 147 -6.63 15.50 5.20
C LYS A 147 -6.63 14.12 4.51
N VAL A 148 -5.57 13.78 3.77
CA VAL A 148 -5.43 12.46 3.15
C VAL A 148 -5.37 11.37 4.22
N ALA A 149 -4.62 11.55 5.32
CA ALA A 149 -4.56 10.58 6.41
C ALA A 149 -5.94 10.35 7.05
N SER A 150 -6.69 11.41 7.40
CA SER A 150 -8.04 11.30 7.95
C SER A 150 -9.02 10.56 7.02
N VAL A 151 -9.01 10.88 5.72
CA VAL A 151 -9.86 10.19 4.72
C VAL A 151 -9.43 8.73 4.56
N THR A 152 -8.12 8.45 4.55
CA THR A 152 -7.58 7.08 4.44
C THR A 152 -8.02 6.24 5.64
N LEU A 153 -7.93 6.79 6.86
CA LEU A 153 -8.32 6.10 8.09
C LEU A 153 -9.80 5.70 8.08
N GLU A 154 -10.68 6.56 7.54
CA GLU A 154 -12.09 6.22 7.36
C GLU A 154 -12.31 5.14 6.30
N VAL A 155 -11.60 5.18 5.16
CA VAL A 155 -11.64 4.12 4.13
C VAL A 155 -11.19 2.77 4.72
N MET A 156 -10.15 2.75 5.55
CA MET A 156 -9.64 1.55 6.24
C MET A 156 -10.66 1.00 7.24
N CYS A 157 -11.29 1.88 8.03
CA CYS A 157 -12.32 1.50 9.00
C CYS A 157 -13.55 0.89 8.30
N LEU A 158 -14.06 1.54 7.24
CA LEU A 158 -15.23 1.04 6.51
C LEU A 158 -14.92 -0.30 5.82
N ARG A 159 -13.71 -0.48 5.30
CA ARG A 159 -13.28 -1.79 4.79
C ARG A 159 -13.24 -2.86 5.89
N MET A 160 -12.75 -2.53 7.09
CA MET A 160 -12.72 -3.47 8.21
C MET A 160 -14.13 -3.89 8.65
N GLU A 161 -15.07 -2.94 8.76
CA GLU A 161 -16.48 -3.25 9.08
C GLU A 161 -17.09 -4.17 8.01
N LEU A 162 -16.91 -3.88 6.72
CA LEU A 162 -17.36 -4.75 5.62
C LEU A 162 -16.71 -6.14 5.67
N ASP A 163 -15.40 -6.21 5.87
CA ASP A 163 -14.66 -7.47 5.96
C ASP A 163 -15.09 -8.32 7.17
N MET A 164 -15.65 -7.73 8.22
CA MET A 164 -16.24 -8.43 9.36
C MET A 164 -17.72 -8.81 9.13
N LEU A 165 -18.50 -7.95 8.46
CA LEU A 165 -19.90 -8.23 8.09
C LEU A 165 -19.98 -9.43 7.13
N ILE A 166 -19.11 -9.48 6.12
CA ILE A 166 -19.04 -10.56 5.14
C ILE A 166 -18.67 -11.90 5.80
N LYS A 167 -17.82 -11.87 6.84
CA LYS A 167 -17.44 -13.05 7.64
C LYS A 167 -18.47 -13.42 8.71
N GLY A 168 -19.49 -12.59 8.94
CA GLY A 168 -20.45 -12.78 10.03
C GLY A 168 -19.86 -12.56 11.43
N THR A 169 -18.73 -11.84 11.55
CA THR A 169 -18.02 -11.59 12.82
C THR A 169 -18.13 -10.15 13.31
N HIS A 170 -18.93 -9.32 12.65
CA HIS A 170 -19.11 -7.91 13.04
C HIS A 170 -19.80 -7.83 14.42
N PRO A 171 -19.35 -6.98 15.36
CA PRO A 171 -19.95 -6.89 16.69
C PRO A 171 -21.31 -6.19 16.68
N HIS A 172 -21.54 -5.28 15.72
CA HIS A 172 -22.75 -4.44 15.62
C HIS A 172 -23.42 -4.47 14.22
N PRO A 173 -23.83 -5.65 13.71
CA PRO A 173 -24.41 -5.78 12.36
C PRO A 173 -25.74 -5.03 12.21
N GLU A 174 -26.44 -4.76 13.32
CA GLU A 174 -27.75 -4.10 13.36
C GLU A 174 -27.76 -2.67 12.80
N PHE A 175 -26.60 -2.02 12.66
CA PHE A 175 -26.50 -0.73 11.98
C PHE A 175 -26.51 -0.87 10.45
N PHE A 176 -25.94 -1.95 9.92
CA PHE A 176 -25.82 -2.22 8.49
C PHE A 176 -27.07 -2.91 7.94
N GLU A 177 -27.68 -3.80 8.72
CA GLU A 177 -28.97 -4.43 8.39
C GLU A 177 -30.12 -3.43 8.26
N ARG A 178 -30.03 -2.25 8.90
CA ARG A 178 -30.97 -1.13 8.73
C ARG A 178 -30.79 -0.36 7.42
N LEU A 179 -29.56 -0.34 6.89
CA LEU A 179 -29.22 0.30 5.62
C LEU A 179 -29.45 -0.65 4.43
N ILE A 180 -29.26 -1.95 4.64
CA ILE A 180 -29.35 -3.00 3.62
C ILE A 180 -30.30 -4.11 4.13
N PRO A 181 -31.64 -3.94 4.00
CA PRO A 181 -32.63 -4.84 4.60
C PRO A 181 -32.54 -6.29 4.12
N SER A 182 -32.05 -6.51 2.89
CA SER A 182 -31.80 -7.83 2.30
C SER A 182 -30.78 -8.68 3.08
N LEU A 183 -29.97 -8.08 3.95
CA LEU A 183 -29.11 -8.83 4.88
C LEU A 183 -29.94 -9.57 5.95
N THR A 184 -31.12 -9.07 6.35
CA THR A 184 -31.93 -9.69 7.41
C THR A 184 -32.67 -10.96 6.98
N VAL A 185 -32.78 -11.20 5.67
CA VAL A 185 -33.48 -12.36 5.11
C VAL A 185 -32.58 -13.60 5.20
N GLN A 186 -33.06 -14.64 5.89
CA GLN A 186 -32.50 -15.98 5.80
C GLN A 186 -33.10 -16.68 4.58
N ASP A 187 -32.26 -17.36 3.78
CA ASP A 187 -32.70 -18.21 2.68
C ASP A 187 -33.43 -19.44 3.28
N GLU A 188 -34.77 -19.49 3.28
CA GLU A 188 -35.48 -20.74 3.60
C GLU A 188 -35.28 -21.76 2.47
N GLU A 189 -34.73 -22.93 2.80
CA GLU A 189 -34.49 -24.02 1.85
C GLU A 189 -35.81 -24.72 1.47
N ILE A 190 -36.56 -24.14 0.54
CA ILE A 190 -37.75 -24.77 -0.03
C ILE A 190 -37.33 -25.94 -0.96
N SER A 191 -37.19 -27.11 -0.36
CA SER A 191 -37.07 -28.38 -1.07
C SER A 191 -38.47 -28.96 -1.34
N THR A 192 -38.97 -28.83 -2.56
CA THR A 192 -40.18 -29.54 -3.03
C THR A 192 -40.04 -30.01 -4.47
N ASP A 193 -40.23 -31.31 -4.66
CA ASP A 193 -40.45 -31.97 -5.93
C ASP A 193 -41.94 -31.85 -6.35
N SER A 194 -42.28 -32.35 -7.55
CA SER A 194 -43.62 -32.62 -8.10
C SER A 194 -44.40 -31.51 -8.84
N ALA A 195 -44.73 -31.87 -10.09
CA ALA A 195 -46.01 -31.70 -10.79
C ALA A 195 -46.40 -30.34 -11.40
N ALA A 196 -46.55 -30.36 -12.72
CA ALA A 196 -46.98 -29.24 -13.56
C ALA A 196 -48.49 -28.96 -13.54
N PHE A 197 -48.85 -27.71 -13.83
CA PHE A 197 -50.02 -27.38 -14.66
C PHE A 197 -49.77 -26.09 -15.46
N SER A 198 -50.23 -26.03 -16.71
CA SER A 198 -50.24 -24.82 -17.56
C SER A 198 -51.68 -24.35 -17.78
N PRO A 199 -51.89 -23.06 -18.09
CA PRO A 199 -52.67 -22.77 -19.29
C PRO A 199 -52.25 -21.53 -20.11
N SER A 200 -52.16 -21.75 -21.43
CA SER A 200 -52.58 -20.91 -22.58
C SER A 200 -52.61 -19.37 -22.54
N GLU A 201 -52.02 -18.79 -23.59
CA GLU A 201 -52.55 -17.73 -24.51
C GLU A 201 -54.06 -17.40 -24.45
N ARG A 202 -54.60 -16.20 -24.79
CA ARG A 202 -54.17 -14.90 -25.40
C ARG A 202 -55.34 -13.85 -25.21
N PRO A 203 -55.59 -12.79 -26.03
CA PRO A 203 -54.89 -11.50 -26.17
C PRO A 203 -55.80 -10.23 -26.11
N TRP A 204 -55.21 -9.03 -26.28
CA TRP A 204 -55.82 -7.71 -26.67
C TRP A 204 -56.74 -6.99 -25.65
N GLU A 205 -57.00 -5.67 -25.69
CA GLU A 205 -56.78 -4.63 -26.73
C GLU A 205 -56.22 -3.29 -26.15
N LYS A 206 -55.90 -2.31 -27.02
CA LYS A 206 -55.46 -0.93 -26.73
C LYS A 206 -56.61 0.08 -26.87
N GLN A 207 -56.55 1.20 -26.13
CA GLN A 207 -56.75 2.61 -26.61
C GLN A 207 -56.73 3.61 -25.43
N THR A 208 -56.47 4.94 -25.54
CA THR A 208 -55.54 5.73 -26.38
C THR A 208 -55.44 7.18 -25.82
N LEU A 209 -54.21 7.68 -25.61
CA LEU A 209 -53.73 9.09 -25.56
C LEU A 209 -54.52 10.23 -24.83
N SER A 210 -53.89 10.78 -23.77
CA SER A 210 -53.37 12.20 -23.64
C SER A 210 -54.35 13.41 -23.75
N PRO A 211 -53.93 14.70 -23.54
CA PRO A 211 -52.61 15.27 -23.14
C PRO A 211 -52.63 16.27 -21.94
N ALA A 212 -51.44 16.84 -21.65
CA ALA A 212 -51.06 17.70 -20.52
C ALA A 212 -51.57 19.17 -20.54
N SER A 213 -51.42 19.87 -19.40
CA SER A 213 -50.82 21.24 -19.30
C SER A 213 -50.65 21.77 -17.85
N THR A 214 -49.53 22.47 -17.59
CA THR A 214 -49.28 23.44 -16.48
C THR A 214 -49.80 24.86 -16.86
N PRO A 215 -49.77 25.96 -16.03
CA PRO A 215 -48.91 26.24 -14.85
C PRO A 215 -49.53 27.06 -13.67
N SER A 216 -48.65 27.39 -12.69
CA SER A 216 -48.61 28.63 -11.86
C SER A 216 -49.57 28.91 -10.67
N GLN A 217 -48.93 29.34 -9.57
CA GLN A 217 -49.40 30.09 -8.37
C GLN A 217 -49.93 31.52 -8.74
N PRO A 218 -50.56 32.35 -7.84
CA PRO A 218 -50.29 32.44 -6.38
C PRO A 218 -51.42 32.90 -5.40
N LYS A 219 -51.02 33.02 -4.11
CA LYS A 219 -51.57 33.85 -3.00
C LYS A 219 -52.60 33.26 -2.00
N SER A 220 -52.35 33.62 -0.73
CA SER A 220 -53.10 33.42 0.52
C SER A 220 -54.08 34.61 0.77
N PRO A 221 -54.82 34.77 1.91
CA PRO A 221 -54.66 34.11 3.23
C PRO A 221 -55.93 33.79 4.07
N PHE A 222 -55.66 33.32 5.30
CA PHE A 222 -56.52 33.17 6.49
C PHE A 222 -57.53 32.00 6.58
N SER A 223 -57.50 31.40 7.77
CA SER A 223 -58.40 30.38 8.35
C SER A 223 -59.08 31.02 9.60
N PRO A 224 -59.96 30.38 10.44
CA PRO A 224 -59.81 29.00 10.94
C PRO A 224 -61.10 28.18 11.24
N ALA A 225 -60.84 26.93 11.64
CA ALA A 225 -61.58 26.10 12.62
C ALA A 225 -62.77 25.18 12.22
N LEU A 226 -62.46 23.87 12.14
CA LEU A 226 -63.16 22.70 12.76
C LEU A 226 -64.62 22.35 12.31
N SER A 227 -65.06 21.08 12.25
CA SER A 227 -64.41 19.80 12.62
C SER A 227 -64.99 18.54 11.94
N LEU A 228 -64.10 17.58 11.67
CA LEU A 228 -64.21 16.09 11.75
C LEU A 228 -65.45 15.29 11.25
N SER A 229 -65.18 14.31 10.36
CA SER A 229 -65.55 12.86 10.44
C SER A 229 -65.20 12.13 9.12
N SER A 230 -64.88 10.83 9.04
CA SER A 230 -64.30 9.86 10.00
C SER A 230 -63.87 8.58 9.24
N LEU A 231 -62.66 8.05 9.45
CA LEU A 231 -62.22 6.68 9.07
C LEU A 231 -60.86 6.36 9.75
N VAL A 232 -60.50 5.07 9.90
CA VAL A 232 -59.59 4.55 10.95
C VAL A 232 -58.08 4.59 10.60
N PRO A 233 -57.23 5.18 11.48
CA PRO A 233 -55.78 4.90 11.48
C PRO A 233 -55.12 4.83 12.89
N SER A 234 -54.10 3.98 13.07
CA SER A 234 -53.12 4.11 14.19
C SER A 234 -51.87 3.26 13.90
N LYS A 235 -50.61 3.65 14.20
CA LYS A 235 -50.12 4.86 14.91
C LYS A 235 -48.87 5.41 14.19
N HIS A 236 -48.86 6.70 13.87
CA HIS A 236 -47.61 7.44 13.66
C HIS A 236 -47.38 8.36 14.87
N THR A 237 -46.14 8.43 15.35
CA THR A 237 -45.70 9.44 16.31
C THR A 237 -45.41 10.74 15.57
N GLU A 238 -46.01 11.86 15.98
CA GLU A 238 -45.76 13.16 15.34
C GLU A 238 -44.30 13.58 15.44
N SER A 239 -43.64 13.73 14.28
CA SER A 239 -42.28 14.26 14.17
C SER A 239 -42.26 15.72 13.72
N CYS A 240 -41.11 16.37 13.96
CA CYS A 240 -40.84 17.77 13.69
C CYS A 240 -41.03 18.12 12.20
N THR A 241 -41.82 19.16 11.89
CA THR A 241 -42.12 19.56 10.51
C THR A 241 -40.92 20.11 9.72
N ILE A 242 -39.78 20.38 10.36
CA ILE A 242 -38.54 20.81 9.67
C ILE A 242 -37.59 19.65 9.38
N CYS A 243 -37.35 18.75 10.35
CA CYS A 243 -36.34 17.70 10.20
C CYS A 243 -36.90 16.28 10.02
N GLY A 244 -38.21 16.04 10.24
CA GLY A 244 -38.86 14.74 10.10
C GLY A 244 -38.45 13.64 11.10
N ILE A 245 -37.28 13.79 11.73
CA ILE A 245 -36.60 12.75 12.53
C ILE A 245 -37.03 12.73 14.00
N PHE A 246 -37.08 13.89 14.64
CA PHE A 246 -37.30 14.00 16.09
C PHE A 246 -38.76 14.30 16.45
N PRO A 247 -39.29 13.81 17.59
CA PRO A 247 -40.68 14.05 17.99
C PRO A 247 -40.95 15.54 18.25
N VAL A 248 -42.21 15.95 18.02
CA VAL A 248 -42.68 17.32 18.33
C VAL A 248 -42.61 17.57 19.84
N SER A 249 -41.95 18.66 20.23
CA SER A 249 -41.84 19.13 21.62
C SER A 249 -42.42 20.52 21.84
N ALA A 250 -42.55 21.33 20.78
CA ALA A 250 -43.11 22.68 20.84
C ALA A 250 -43.96 22.99 19.60
N HIS A 251 -45.07 23.68 19.80
CA HIS A 251 -45.90 24.24 18.74
C HIS A 251 -45.90 25.77 18.83
N CYS A 252 -45.61 26.45 17.73
CA CYS A 252 -45.83 27.89 17.61
C CYS A 252 -47.10 28.15 16.78
N PRO A 253 -48.18 28.70 17.37
CA PRO A 253 -49.39 29.04 16.62
C PRO A 253 -49.11 30.10 15.54
N THR A 254 -48.28 31.11 15.84
CA THR A 254 -47.97 32.24 14.95
C THR A 254 -47.24 31.82 13.66
N CYS A 255 -46.42 30.75 13.71
CA CYS A 255 -45.77 30.17 12.54
C CYS A 255 -46.41 28.86 12.04
N THR A 256 -47.50 28.42 12.69
CA THR A 256 -48.18 27.12 12.51
C THR A 256 -47.30 25.85 12.55
N GLN A 257 -46.03 25.96 12.94
CA GLN A 257 -45.07 24.83 12.97
C GLN A 257 -45.19 23.97 14.23
N ARG A 258 -44.87 22.68 14.10
CA ARG A 258 -44.78 21.69 15.18
C ARG A 258 -43.36 21.11 15.15
N LEU A 259 -42.51 21.54 16.08
CA LEU A 259 -41.06 21.36 16.01
C LEU A 259 -40.53 20.57 17.21
N CYS A 260 -39.42 19.87 17.02
CA CYS A 260 -38.57 19.42 18.13
C CYS A 260 -37.79 20.61 18.71
N THR A 261 -37.21 20.44 19.90
CA THR A 261 -36.62 21.53 20.70
C THR A 261 -35.57 22.33 19.94
N GLU A 262 -34.69 21.65 19.21
CA GLU A 262 -33.58 22.32 18.53
C GLU A 262 -34.01 23.03 17.25
N CYS A 263 -34.91 22.43 16.46
CA CYS A 263 -35.52 23.11 15.33
C CYS A 263 -36.35 24.33 15.77
N ASP A 264 -37.07 24.24 16.89
CA ASP A 264 -37.79 25.37 17.47
C ASP A 264 -36.85 26.50 17.91
N ARG A 265 -35.78 26.16 18.64
CA ARG A 265 -34.76 27.11 19.12
C ARG A 265 -34.10 27.85 17.97
N LEU A 266 -33.72 27.13 16.92
CA LEU A 266 -33.11 27.71 15.71
C LEU A 266 -34.13 28.55 14.92
N TYR A 267 -35.34 28.05 14.65
CA TYR A 267 -36.32 28.76 13.82
C TYR A 267 -36.81 30.09 14.44
N HIS A 268 -36.91 30.14 15.78
CA HIS A 268 -37.29 31.33 16.55
C HIS A 268 -36.09 32.12 17.10
N SER A 269 -34.85 31.78 16.73
CA SER A 269 -33.66 32.60 17.07
C SER A 269 -33.64 33.96 16.33
N HIS A 270 -34.28 34.04 15.17
CA HIS A 270 -34.34 35.24 14.34
C HIS A 270 -35.19 36.34 15.02
N SER A 271 -34.71 37.59 15.01
CA SER A 271 -35.34 38.72 15.70
C SER A 271 -36.84 38.88 15.41
N GLY A 272 -37.23 38.84 14.13
CA GLY A 272 -38.64 38.92 13.70
C GLY A 272 -39.51 37.69 14.01
N ARG A 273 -39.00 36.69 14.74
CA ARG A 273 -39.75 35.52 15.23
C ARG A 273 -39.50 35.19 16.71
N SER A 274 -38.53 35.84 17.37
CA SER A 274 -38.14 35.56 18.76
C SER A 274 -39.23 35.90 19.79
N THR A 275 -40.13 36.82 19.44
CA THR A 275 -41.30 37.22 20.23
C THR A 275 -42.51 36.29 20.07
N HIS A 276 -42.43 35.25 19.24
CA HIS A 276 -43.54 34.33 19.02
C HIS A 276 -43.80 33.44 20.24
N ILE A 277 -45.08 33.28 20.59
CA ILE A 277 -45.51 32.39 21.67
C ILE A 277 -45.35 30.93 21.22
N ARG A 278 -44.77 30.12 22.10
CA ARG A 278 -44.44 28.71 21.86
C ARG A 278 -45.00 27.86 22.99
N ILE A 279 -45.77 26.83 22.64
CA ILE A 279 -46.50 25.97 23.58
C ILE A 279 -45.81 24.60 23.61
N PRO A 280 -45.23 24.18 24.75
CA PRO A 280 -44.57 22.88 24.86
C PRO A 280 -45.59 21.73 24.90
N VAL A 281 -45.21 20.60 24.31
CA VAL A 281 -45.99 19.34 24.29
C VAL A 281 -45.26 18.30 25.13
N THR A 282 -45.96 17.63 26.04
CA THR A 282 -45.37 16.64 26.95
C THR A 282 -46.10 15.31 26.90
N SER A 283 -45.37 14.22 27.13
CA SER A 283 -45.90 12.85 27.20
C SER A 283 -45.24 12.11 28.37
N SER A 284 -45.93 11.13 28.98
CA SER A 284 -45.50 10.50 30.23
C SER A 284 -46.01 9.07 30.40
N LYS A 285 -45.07 8.13 30.64
CA LYS A 285 -45.14 6.87 31.42
C LYS A 285 -43.85 6.07 31.11
N ALA A 286 -42.99 5.71 32.06
CA ALA A 286 -43.15 4.89 33.27
C ALA A 286 -43.11 3.37 32.98
N THR A 287 -41.98 2.74 33.31
CA THR A 287 -41.67 1.31 33.10
C THR A 287 -42.03 0.45 34.32
N LYS A 288 -42.39 -0.81 34.08
CA LYS A 288 -42.46 -1.89 35.09
C LYS A 288 -41.49 -3.00 34.73
N ARG A 289 -40.82 -3.58 35.73
CA ARG A 289 -40.04 -4.82 35.60
C ARG A 289 -40.97 -6.03 35.64
N LEU A 290 -40.61 -7.09 34.92
CA LEU A 290 -40.95 -8.48 35.22
C LEU A 290 -39.76 -9.37 34.81
N SER A 291 -39.56 -10.48 35.51
CA SER A 291 -38.41 -11.37 35.37
C SER A 291 -38.79 -12.73 34.80
N SER A 292 -37.90 -13.33 34.01
CA SER A 292 -37.93 -14.74 33.62
C SER A 292 -36.64 -15.44 34.08
N SER A 293 -36.71 -16.77 34.25
CA SER A 293 -35.71 -17.56 34.99
C SER A 293 -34.44 -17.87 34.19
N LEU A 294 -33.28 -17.53 34.74
CA LEU A 294 -31.98 -18.04 34.27
C LEU A 294 -31.72 -19.43 34.87
N SER A 295 -31.35 -20.39 34.02
CA SER A 295 -30.85 -21.70 34.45
C SER A 295 -29.38 -21.61 34.88
N THR A 296 -28.92 -22.55 35.71
CA THR A 296 -27.57 -22.57 36.31
C THR A 296 -26.85 -23.91 36.09
N TRP A 297 -25.53 -23.94 36.34
CA TRP A 297 -24.71 -25.16 36.34
C TRP A 297 -23.68 -25.10 37.48
N GLN A 298 -23.34 -26.25 38.07
CA GLN A 298 -22.40 -26.34 39.17
C GLN A 298 -21.03 -26.84 38.70
N CYS A 299 -19.94 -26.21 39.16
CA CYS A 299 -18.59 -26.61 38.82
C CYS A 299 -18.20 -27.94 39.49
N SER A 300 -17.80 -28.92 38.70
CA SER A 300 -17.33 -30.24 39.15
C SER A 300 -16.07 -30.19 40.03
N TYR A 301 -15.32 -29.08 40.02
CA TYR A 301 -14.00 -28.97 40.67
C TYR A 301 -13.99 -28.16 41.97
N CYS A 302 -14.77 -27.06 42.05
CA CYS A 302 -14.87 -26.22 43.24
C CYS A 302 -16.30 -26.08 43.79
N THR A 303 -17.28 -26.75 43.20
CA THR A 303 -18.70 -26.75 43.59
C THR A 303 -19.46 -25.42 43.53
N THR A 304 -18.85 -24.34 43.04
CA THR A 304 -19.56 -23.07 42.76
C THR A 304 -20.71 -23.28 41.76
N VAL A 305 -21.87 -22.70 42.04
CA VAL A 305 -23.01 -22.64 41.10
C VAL A 305 -22.90 -21.36 40.26
N ASN A 306 -22.76 -21.51 38.96
CA ASN A 306 -22.63 -20.44 37.97
C ASN A 306 -23.89 -20.37 37.09
N THR A 307 -24.10 -19.28 36.35
CA THR A 307 -25.21 -19.16 35.39
C THR A 307 -24.90 -19.90 34.09
N MET A 308 -25.93 -20.38 33.37
CA MET A 308 -25.75 -21.11 32.09
C MET A 308 -25.12 -20.28 30.96
N GLN A 309 -25.03 -18.96 31.12
CA GLN A 309 -24.36 -18.04 30.19
C GLN A 309 -22.84 -17.94 30.47
N GLN A 310 -22.40 -18.26 31.69
CA GLN A 310 -20.97 -18.30 32.04
C GLN A 310 -20.38 -19.64 31.57
N VAL A 311 -19.42 -19.58 30.63
CA VAL A 311 -18.71 -20.75 30.10
C VAL A 311 -17.61 -21.22 31.06
N LEU A 312 -17.01 -20.29 31.80
CA LEU A 312 -16.02 -20.54 32.86
C LEU A 312 -16.69 -20.43 34.24
N CYS A 313 -16.13 -21.11 35.24
CA CYS A 313 -16.58 -20.99 36.63
C CYS A 313 -15.98 -19.76 37.31
N GLU A 314 -16.83 -18.86 37.82
CA GLU A 314 -16.47 -17.55 38.37
C GLU A 314 -15.45 -17.57 39.54
N THR A 315 -15.28 -18.71 40.21
CA THR A 315 -14.33 -18.85 41.35
C THR A 315 -13.03 -19.57 40.99
N CYS A 316 -12.88 -20.11 39.78
CA CYS A 316 -11.67 -20.86 39.39
C CYS A 316 -11.30 -20.83 37.89
N ASP A 317 -12.03 -20.06 37.09
CA ASP A 317 -11.91 -19.89 35.63
C ASP A 317 -11.87 -21.17 34.79
N ARG A 318 -12.28 -22.32 35.35
CA ARG A 318 -12.32 -23.59 34.63
C ARG A 318 -13.57 -23.70 33.76
N PRO A 319 -13.44 -24.16 32.49
CA PRO A 319 -14.57 -24.30 31.59
C PRO A 319 -15.50 -25.44 32.01
N ARG A 320 -16.80 -25.23 31.76
CA ARG A 320 -17.94 -26.04 32.18
C ARG A 320 -17.89 -27.55 31.91
N LEU A 321 -17.07 -28.01 30.95
CA LEU A 321 -17.06 -29.41 30.47
C LEU A 321 -15.81 -30.21 30.89
N SER A 322 -14.99 -29.69 31.80
CA SER A 322 -13.80 -30.41 32.30
C SER A 322 -14.16 -31.48 33.36
N SER A 323 -13.93 -32.75 33.03
CA SER A 323 -14.12 -33.90 33.93
C SER A 323 -12.79 -34.46 34.44
N ALA A 324 -12.82 -35.17 35.57
CA ALA A 324 -11.64 -35.81 36.16
C ALA A 324 -11.23 -37.11 35.42
N ALA A 325 -9.93 -37.38 35.35
CA ALA A 325 -9.33 -38.54 34.67
C ALA A 325 -9.15 -39.76 35.60
N PRO A 326 -8.79 -40.96 35.06
CA PRO A 326 -7.36 -41.29 35.02
C PRO A 326 -6.84 -42.15 33.83
N SER A 327 -5.51 -42.14 33.68
CA SER A 327 -4.59 -43.19 33.18
C SER A 327 -4.61 -43.72 31.71
N LEU A 328 -3.57 -43.30 30.97
CA LEU A 328 -2.65 -44.10 30.11
C LEU A 328 -3.19 -44.99 28.95
N GLN A 329 -3.05 -44.53 27.70
CA GLN A 329 -1.93 -44.91 26.80
C GLN A 329 -1.90 -44.04 25.51
N GLU A 330 -0.99 -44.36 24.56
CA GLU A 330 -0.66 -43.64 23.31
C GLU A 330 -1.87 -43.39 22.35
N GLU A 331 -1.87 -42.43 21.41
CA GLU A 331 -0.78 -41.60 20.86
C GLU A 331 -1.27 -40.16 20.42
N GLN A 332 -0.32 -39.27 20.11
CA GLN A 332 -0.42 -37.98 19.38
C GLN A 332 -1.76 -37.19 19.33
N SER A 333 -1.83 -36.03 20.02
CA SER A 333 -1.86 -34.67 19.41
C SER A 333 -2.56 -33.57 20.26
N GLN A 334 -1.80 -32.58 20.74
CA GLN A 334 -2.31 -31.22 21.02
C GLN A 334 -1.16 -30.18 21.04
N PRO A 335 -1.40 -28.92 20.65
CA PRO A 335 -0.43 -27.84 20.77
C PRO A 335 -0.54 -27.12 22.13
N SER A 336 0.55 -27.07 22.89
CA SER A 336 0.67 -26.14 24.03
C SER A 336 1.11 -24.76 23.56
N THR A 337 0.67 -23.70 24.26
CA THR A 337 1.11 -22.32 24.07
C THR A 337 2.56 -22.13 24.52
N ILE A 338 3.49 -22.50 23.64
CA ILE A 338 4.93 -22.24 23.84
C ILE A 338 5.16 -20.73 23.96
N SER A 339 5.57 -20.26 25.14
CA SER A 339 5.90 -18.87 25.43
C SER A 339 7.23 -18.43 24.82
N GLU A 340 8.16 -19.36 24.62
CA GLU A 340 9.47 -19.17 24.01
C GLU A 340 9.90 -20.46 23.28
N TRP A 341 10.31 -20.38 22.01
CA TRP A 341 10.71 -21.56 21.22
C TRP A 341 12.17 -21.49 20.79
N GLN A 342 12.91 -22.56 21.07
CA GLN A 342 14.30 -22.67 20.66
C GLN A 342 14.40 -23.11 19.19
N CYS A 343 15.09 -22.32 18.37
CA CYS A 343 15.27 -22.60 16.95
C CYS A 343 16.15 -23.84 16.76
N LYS A 344 15.60 -24.89 16.15
CA LYS A 344 16.29 -26.18 15.96
C LYS A 344 17.47 -26.13 14.96
N SER A 345 17.72 -24.97 14.33
CA SER A 345 18.86 -24.72 13.44
C SER A 345 20.02 -23.98 14.12
N CYS A 346 19.78 -22.88 14.84
CA CYS A 346 20.82 -22.04 15.45
C CYS A 346 20.81 -22.01 17.00
N THR A 347 19.87 -22.72 17.64
CA THR A 347 19.68 -22.81 19.10
C THR A 347 19.31 -21.52 19.86
N VAL A 348 19.08 -20.42 19.16
CA VAL A 348 18.51 -19.18 19.74
C VAL A 348 17.09 -19.43 20.25
N VAL A 349 16.77 -18.91 21.44
CA VAL A 349 15.45 -18.97 22.07
C VAL A 349 14.69 -17.71 21.67
N ASN A 350 13.60 -17.89 20.92
CA ASN A 350 12.82 -16.80 20.32
C ASN A 350 11.49 -16.68 21.06
N ALA A 351 10.89 -15.49 21.12
CA ALA A 351 9.56 -15.30 21.69
C ALA A 351 8.51 -16.23 21.04
N GLY A 352 7.57 -16.74 21.85
CA GLY A 352 6.52 -17.69 21.45
C GLY A 352 5.55 -17.17 20.40
N SER A 353 5.44 -15.85 20.28
CA SER A 353 4.71 -15.14 19.23
C SER A 353 5.49 -15.03 17.91
N SER A 354 6.82 -15.18 17.92
CA SER A 354 7.61 -15.12 16.69
C SER A 354 7.41 -16.37 15.85
N ILE A 355 7.20 -16.18 14.55
CA ILE A 355 6.99 -17.26 13.58
C ILE A 355 8.33 -17.70 12.97
N LEU A 356 9.27 -16.76 12.86
CA LEU A 356 10.62 -16.92 12.33
C LEU A 356 11.67 -16.76 13.44
N CYS A 357 12.83 -17.40 13.30
CA CYS A 357 13.93 -17.19 14.25
C CYS A 357 14.59 -15.82 14.03
N GLU A 358 14.75 -15.03 15.09
CA GLU A 358 15.23 -13.64 15.02
C GLU A 358 16.70 -13.50 14.53
N VAL A 359 17.48 -14.59 14.55
CA VAL A 359 18.90 -14.62 14.14
C VAL A 359 19.13 -15.34 12.81
N CYS A 360 18.20 -16.19 12.34
CA CYS A 360 18.41 -16.97 11.12
C CYS A 360 17.15 -17.14 10.24
N GLU A 361 16.10 -16.38 10.52
CA GLU A 361 14.82 -16.23 9.79
C GLU A 361 14.06 -17.53 9.46
N ARG A 362 14.50 -18.67 9.97
CA ARG A 362 13.87 -19.97 9.72
C ARG A 362 12.54 -20.10 10.45
N PRO A 363 11.48 -20.59 9.79
CA PRO A 363 10.19 -20.84 10.44
C PRO A 363 10.28 -21.87 11.58
N ARG A 364 9.48 -21.63 12.63
CA ARG A 364 9.34 -22.47 13.84
C ARG A 364 9.07 -23.96 13.60
N LEU A 365 8.51 -24.32 12.43
CA LEU A 365 8.13 -25.68 12.06
C LEU A 365 9.17 -26.40 11.17
N ALA A 366 10.29 -25.78 10.81
CA ALA A 366 11.30 -26.39 9.95
C ALA A 366 11.95 -27.65 10.58
N THR A 367 12.00 -28.74 9.82
CA THR A 367 12.59 -30.02 10.25
C THR A 367 14.14 -30.00 10.19
N ARG A 368 14.76 -30.96 10.87
CA ARG A 368 16.21 -30.94 11.20
C ARG A 368 17.00 -32.00 10.40
N PRO A 369 18.14 -31.65 9.79
CA PRO A 369 19.15 -32.62 9.36
C PRO A 369 19.77 -33.39 10.56
N PRO A 370 20.49 -34.50 10.33
CA PRO A 370 21.14 -35.28 11.40
C PRO A 370 22.23 -34.50 12.13
N VAL A 371 22.38 -34.72 13.45
CA VAL A 371 23.38 -34.05 14.31
C VAL A 371 23.86 -34.98 15.43
N ALA A 372 25.17 -34.97 15.71
CA ALA A 372 25.78 -35.41 16.97
C ALA A 372 27.15 -34.73 17.15
N PRO A 373 27.70 -34.61 18.37
CA PRO A 373 27.05 -34.26 19.65
C PRO A 373 27.70 -32.99 20.28
N SER A 374 27.20 -32.52 21.43
CA SER A 374 27.59 -31.24 22.05
C SER A 374 28.03 -31.32 23.53
N ARG A 375 28.70 -30.26 24.02
CA ARG A 375 28.93 -29.97 25.47
C ARG A 375 29.19 -28.45 25.69
N PRO A 376 29.22 -27.90 26.92
CA PRO A 376 28.15 -26.97 27.32
C PRO A 376 28.59 -25.61 27.89
N THR A 377 27.62 -24.69 28.02
CA THR A 377 27.73 -23.41 28.74
C THR A 377 27.38 -23.51 30.24
N PRO A 378 27.94 -22.63 31.09
CA PRO A 378 27.43 -22.33 32.43
C PRO A 378 26.54 -21.05 32.46
N THR A 379 25.94 -20.77 33.61
CA THR A 379 24.80 -19.84 33.82
C THR A 379 25.17 -18.42 34.29
N ALA A 380 24.18 -17.51 34.28
CA ALA A 380 24.28 -16.12 34.74
C ALA A 380 23.59 -15.86 36.10
N ALA A 381 24.02 -14.81 36.83
CA ALA A 381 23.28 -14.12 37.90
C ALA A 381 24.00 -12.80 38.32
N GLY A 382 23.26 -11.75 38.73
CA GLY A 382 23.80 -10.72 39.64
C GLY A 382 23.44 -9.23 39.45
N LEU A 383 22.43 -8.77 40.21
CA LEU A 383 22.24 -7.41 40.77
C LEU A 383 21.92 -6.18 39.87
N MET A 384 21.46 -5.12 40.54
CA MET A 384 20.85 -3.87 40.02
C MET A 384 21.35 -2.63 40.78
N ASP A 385 20.86 -1.45 40.36
CA ASP A 385 20.83 -0.15 41.06
C ASP A 385 22.13 0.63 41.31
N SER A 386 22.40 1.62 40.44
CA SER A 386 23.19 2.85 40.74
C SER A 386 23.05 3.92 39.64
N GLN A 387 21.84 4.47 39.44
CA GLN A 387 21.61 5.62 38.54
C GLN A 387 20.73 6.68 39.21
N TRP A 388 21.02 7.97 39.00
CA TRP A 388 20.18 9.07 39.51
C TRP A 388 20.16 10.29 38.59
N MET A 389 18.97 10.85 38.36
CA MET A 389 18.76 12.02 37.51
C MET A 389 18.92 13.32 38.29
N CYS A 390 19.72 14.25 37.78
CA CYS A 390 19.96 15.56 38.40
C CYS A 390 18.77 16.50 38.20
N GLN A 391 18.15 16.95 39.29
CA GLN A 391 16.96 17.82 39.26
C GLN A 391 17.21 19.22 38.66
N PHE A 392 18.47 19.65 38.55
CA PHE A 392 18.83 20.98 38.01
C PHE A 392 19.13 20.99 36.50
N CYS A 393 19.54 19.85 35.91
CA CYS A 393 19.99 19.78 34.51
C CYS A 393 19.58 18.49 33.78
N THR A 394 18.69 17.70 34.39
CA THR A 394 18.11 16.42 33.91
C THR A 394 19.10 15.33 33.48
N TYR A 395 20.41 15.53 33.62
CA TYR A 395 21.44 14.53 33.34
C TYR A 395 21.33 13.32 34.28
N VAL A 396 21.40 12.11 33.72
CA VAL A 396 21.44 10.86 34.49
C VAL A 396 22.89 10.54 34.83
N ASN A 397 23.22 10.57 36.12
CA ASN A 397 24.53 10.21 36.64
C ASN A 397 24.59 8.68 36.80
N HIS A 398 25.64 8.08 36.28
CA HIS A 398 25.83 6.62 36.22
C HIS A 398 26.81 6.12 37.30
N THR A 399 27.31 7.03 38.15
CA THR A 399 28.21 6.75 39.26
C THR A 399 27.60 7.22 40.59
N PRO A 400 27.98 6.62 41.74
CA PRO A 400 27.51 7.03 43.06
C PRO A 400 28.18 8.33 43.58
N SER A 401 28.43 9.29 42.68
CA SER A 401 28.92 10.63 43.04
C SER A 401 27.84 11.44 43.78
N PRO A 402 28.19 12.16 44.86
CA PRO A 402 27.26 13.07 45.56
C PRO A 402 27.00 14.38 44.79
N ALA A 403 27.72 14.64 43.70
CA ALA A 403 27.54 15.80 42.81
C ALA A 403 27.38 15.35 41.35
N CYS A 404 26.57 16.10 40.59
CA CYS A 404 26.25 15.78 39.20
C CYS A 404 27.46 15.97 38.27
N GLU A 405 27.77 14.99 37.43
CA GLU A 405 28.93 14.96 36.53
C GLU A 405 28.93 16.12 35.51
N MET A 406 27.76 16.57 35.05
CA MET A 406 27.62 17.66 34.06
C MET A 406 27.53 19.08 34.62
N CYS A 407 27.16 19.28 35.90
CA CYS A 407 26.97 20.64 36.45
C CYS A 407 27.64 20.87 37.82
N CYS A 408 28.31 19.85 38.37
CA CYS A 408 29.01 19.87 39.67
C CYS A 408 28.15 20.24 40.89
N LEU A 409 26.83 20.34 40.76
CA LEU A 409 25.91 20.61 41.87
C LEU A 409 25.61 19.35 42.68
N SER A 410 25.54 19.51 44.00
CA SER A 410 25.28 18.45 44.97
C SER A 410 23.85 17.91 44.90
N ARG A 411 23.68 16.63 45.24
CA ARG A 411 22.38 15.97 45.41
C ARG A 411 21.72 16.39 46.73
N SER A 412 20.57 17.07 46.64
CA SER A 412 19.74 17.45 47.80
C SER A 412 18.92 16.27 48.35
N GLU A 413 18.74 16.21 49.67
CA GLU A 413 17.82 15.27 50.32
C GLU A 413 16.41 15.87 50.54
N PRO A 414 15.35 15.03 50.57
CA PRO A 414 13.96 15.49 50.74
C PRO A 414 13.60 15.81 52.21
N ALA A 415 12.85 16.89 52.42
CA ALA A 415 12.40 17.30 53.75
C ALA A 415 11.07 16.63 54.18
N LEU A 416 10.98 16.25 55.46
CA LEU A 416 9.76 15.80 56.13
C LEU A 416 9.03 16.96 56.84
N SER A 417 7.70 16.86 56.98
CA SER A 417 6.82 17.88 57.58
C SER A 417 5.44 17.28 57.92
N PRO A 418 4.48 17.99 58.58
CA PRO A 418 4.56 19.05 59.61
C PRO A 418 3.63 18.81 60.84
N SER A 419 3.75 19.58 61.94
CA SER A 419 2.66 19.82 62.92
C SER A 419 2.90 21.07 63.82
N LYS A 420 1.95 21.42 64.73
CA LYS A 420 1.65 22.82 65.20
C LYS A 420 1.35 22.87 66.75
N PRO A 421 0.82 23.96 67.41
CA PRO A 421 1.66 24.91 68.21
C PRO A 421 1.21 25.28 69.68
N LEU A 422 2.07 26.06 70.40
CA LEU A 422 1.79 27.01 71.53
C LEU A 422 1.37 26.42 72.92
N PRO A 423 1.29 27.18 74.08
CA PRO A 423 1.42 28.66 74.32
C PRO A 423 2.22 29.22 75.58
N LEU A 424 2.42 30.56 75.65
CA LEU A 424 2.74 31.47 76.83
C LEU A 424 4.17 31.39 77.49
N SER A 425 4.50 32.04 78.64
CA SER A 425 4.72 33.48 79.06
C SER A 425 5.21 33.53 80.56
N PRO A 426 5.46 34.65 81.34
CA PRO A 426 5.61 36.13 81.13
C PRO A 426 6.92 36.76 81.75
N VAL A 427 7.15 38.10 81.85
CA VAL A 427 6.86 39.08 82.97
C VAL A 427 7.28 40.54 82.57
N LYS A 428 6.84 41.60 83.29
CA LYS A 428 7.02 43.08 83.02
C LYS A 428 7.83 43.81 84.13
N ASP A 429 8.06 45.14 84.27
CA ASP A 429 7.56 46.44 83.70
C ASP A 429 8.51 47.63 84.13
N VAL A 430 8.16 48.93 83.91
CA VAL A 430 8.64 50.16 84.70
C VAL A 430 10.11 50.66 84.46
N THR A 431 10.58 51.96 84.46
CA THR A 431 10.09 53.39 84.46
C THR A 431 11.17 54.39 83.89
N PRO A 432 10.93 55.73 83.71
CA PRO A 432 11.79 56.67 82.92
C PRO A 432 12.31 57.99 83.57
N LEU A 433 13.07 58.82 82.79
CA LEU A 433 13.45 60.28 82.87
C LEU A 433 14.99 60.57 83.00
N PRO A 434 15.54 61.77 82.63
CA PRO A 434 15.17 62.79 81.61
C PRO A 434 16.38 63.26 80.72
N ALA A 435 16.25 64.39 79.99
CA ALA A 435 17.30 65.12 79.23
C ALA A 435 17.19 66.65 79.52
N PRO A 436 17.99 67.62 78.98
CA PRO A 436 19.12 67.60 78.01
C PRO A 436 20.41 68.31 78.59
N PRO A 437 21.39 68.88 77.82
CA PRO A 437 21.25 70.06 76.94
C PRO A 437 22.01 69.99 75.59
N LYS A 438 21.90 71.04 74.76
CA LYS A 438 22.57 71.17 73.45
C LYS A 438 23.96 71.83 73.56
N VAL A 439 24.92 71.39 72.75
CA VAL A 439 26.13 72.14 72.37
C VAL A 439 26.30 72.04 70.84
N ILE A 440 26.88 73.08 70.22
CA ILE A 440 27.00 73.21 68.76
C ILE A 440 28.13 72.32 68.22
N PRO A 441 27.91 71.48 67.19
CA PRO A 441 28.98 70.69 66.58
C PRO A 441 29.90 71.56 65.70
N THR A 442 31.21 71.36 65.85
CA THR A 442 32.18 71.69 64.78
C THR A 442 32.28 70.45 63.87
N GLU A 443 32.40 70.60 62.54
CA GLU A 443 32.43 69.43 61.65
C GLU A 443 33.68 68.56 61.87
N ASP A 444 33.44 67.25 61.99
CA ASP A 444 34.45 66.20 62.08
C ASP A 444 35.26 66.08 60.76
N PRO A 445 36.62 66.07 60.80
CA PRO A 445 37.44 65.90 59.61
C PRO A 445 37.18 64.58 58.86
N ASP A 446 36.81 63.48 59.52
CA ASP A 446 36.48 62.23 58.82
C ASP A 446 35.09 62.28 58.17
N LEU A 447 34.11 63.00 58.73
CA LEU A 447 32.86 63.31 58.01
C LEU A 447 33.14 64.16 56.76
N LYS A 448 34.05 65.13 56.86
CA LYS A 448 34.47 65.96 55.71
C LYS A 448 35.17 65.11 54.63
N ARG A 449 36.05 64.19 55.03
CA ARG A 449 36.72 63.22 54.13
C ARG A 449 35.71 62.29 53.45
N GLN A 450 34.77 61.72 54.20
CA GLN A 450 33.72 60.85 53.66
C GLN A 450 32.78 61.61 52.70
N ARG A 451 32.46 62.88 52.99
CA ARG A 451 31.70 63.75 52.09
C ARG A 451 32.45 63.96 50.77
N LEU A 452 33.74 64.32 50.82
CA LEU A 452 34.58 64.49 49.63
C LEU A 452 34.69 63.21 48.79
N MET A 453 35.03 62.07 49.40
CA MET A 453 35.12 60.79 48.68
C MET A 453 33.79 60.36 48.05
N ARG A 454 32.65 60.71 48.67
CA ARG A 454 31.31 60.47 48.13
C ARG A 454 31.01 61.39 46.94
N GLU A 455 31.37 62.66 47.00
CA GLU A 455 31.22 63.61 45.89
C GLU A 455 32.13 63.26 44.70
N GLU A 456 33.37 62.85 44.95
CA GLU A 456 34.32 62.39 43.92
C GLU A 456 33.88 61.07 43.29
N GLY A 457 33.43 60.10 44.10
CA GLY A 457 32.86 58.85 43.61
C GLY A 457 31.60 59.07 42.76
N LEU A 458 30.72 59.99 43.14
CA LEU A 458 29.54 60.35 42.34
C LEU A 458 29.91 61.03 41.01
N LYS A 459 30.92 61.92 41.00
CA LYS A 459 31.45 62.53 39.76
C LYS A 459 32.03 61.46 38.82
N LEU A 460 32.81 60.51 39.34
CA LEU A 460 33.35 59.39 38.56
C LEU A 460 32.24 58.50 37.99
N ILE A 461 31.22 58.15 38.78
CA ILE A 461 30.06 57.36 38.32
C ILE A 461 29.28 58.11 37.23
N GLN A 462 29.17 59.44 37.30
CA GLN A 462 28.56 60.24 36.23
C GLN A 462 29.40 60.19 34.94
N LEU A 463 30.72 60.41 35.03
CA LEU A 463 31.62 60.35 33.87
C LEU A 463 31.63 58.97 33.21
N ILE A 464 31.58 57.89 33.99
CA ILE A 464 31.45 56.52 33.47
C ILE A 464 30.14 56.37 32.68
N ARG A 465 28.99 56.75 33.25
CA ARG A 465 27.69 56.67 32.57
C ARG A 465 27.61 57.50 31.29
N GLU A 466 28.26 58.66 31.27
CA GLU A 466 28.37 59.51 30.09
C GLU A 466 29.32 58.93 29.01
N GLY A 467 30.33 58.17 29.43
CA GLY A 467 31.21 57.38 28.55
C GLY A 467 30.52 56.15 27.98
N GLU A 468 29.83 55.37 28.81
CA GLU A 468 29.05 54.19 28.41
C GLU A 468 28.00 54.56 27.34
N LYS A 469 27.29 55.68 27.55
CA LYS A 469 26.34 56.25 26.57
C LYS A 469 26.99 56.65 25.23
N LYS A 470 28.32 56.77 25.18
CA LYS A 470 29.13 57.06 23.99
C LYS A 470 29.95 55.85 23.50
N GLY A 471 29.73 54.66 24.07
CA GLY A 471 30.42 53.42 23.69
C GLY A 471 31.83 53.24 24.27
N VAL A 472 32.16 53.97 25.35
CA VAL A 472 33.45 53.90 26.06
C VAL A 472 33.30 53.05 27.33
N SER A 473 34.25 52.16 27.60
CA SER A 473 34.24 51.32 28.81
C SER A 473 34.61 52.07 30.09
N PRO A 474 34.15 51.61 31.29
CA PRO A 474 34.55 52.20 32.57
C PRO A 474 36.07 52.26 32.77
N GLU A 475 36.79 51.23 32.32
CA GLU A 475 38.25 51.14 32.38
C GLU A 475 38.93 52.21 31.52
N GLU A 476 38.40 52.49 30.33
CA GLU A 476 38.90 53.57 29.48
C GLU A 476 38.64 54.95 30.11
N VAL A 477 37.43 55.21 30.62
CA VAL A 477 37.10 56.48 31.30
C VAL A 477 38.00 56.71 32.50
N TYR A 478 38.20 55.69 33.34
CA TYR A 478 39.08 55.78 34.50
C TYR A 478 40.54 55.99 34.09
N THR A 479 41.05 55.23 33.12
CA THR A 479 42.44 55.34 32.68
C THR A 479 42.73 56.70 32.04
N SER A 480 41.82 57.24 31.21
CA SER A 480 42.01 58.57 30.64
C SER A 480 41.93 59.69 31.67
N MET A 481 41.11 59.56 32.71
CA MET A 481 41.14 60.48 33.87
C MET A 481 42.49 60.44 34.61
N CYS A 482 43.16 59.30 34.67
CA CYS A 482 44.49 59.19 35.29
C CYS A 482 45.61 59.88 34.48
N VAL A 483 45.54 59.88 33.14
CA VAL A 483 46.57 60.51 32.28
C VAL A 483 46.24 61.94 31.82
N SER A 484 44.98 62.36 31.80
CA SER A 484 44.60 63.71 31.33
C SER A 484 44.84 64.85 32.33
N GLY A 485 45.20 64.51 33.58
CA GLY A 485 45.89 65.37 34.56
C GLY A 485 45.46 66.85 34.61
N ASN A 486 44.35 67.14 35.29
CA ASN A 486 43.79 68.50 35.48
C ASN A 486 43.46 69.30 34.20
N SER A 487 43.56 68.70 33.00
CA SER A 487 43.07 69.32 31.78
C SER A 487 41.55 69.45 31.80
N ASN A 488 41.01 70.57 31.31
CA ASN A 488 39.56 70.79 31.19
C ASN A 488 38.88 69.98 30.06
N VAL A 489 39.61 69.03 29.44
CA VAL A 489 39.11 68.14 28.38
C VAL A 489 38.36 66.95 29.00
N MET A 490 37.16 66.65 28.51
CA MET A 490 36.39 65.52 29.01
C MET A 490 37.05 64.17 28.68
N PRO A 491 36.98 63.16 29.57
CA PRO A 491 37.69 61.88 29.39
C PRO A 491 37.41 61.18 28.05
N TYR A 492 36.17 61.22 27.55
CA TYR A 492 35.78 60.60 26.28
C TYR A 492 36.26 61.40 25.05
N ASP A 493 36.48 62.72 25.15
CA ASP A 493 37.04 63.52 24.06
C ASP A 493 38.55 63.27 23.94
N TRP A 494 39.26 63.19 25.08
CA TRP A 494 40.67 62.77 25.13
C TRP A 494 40.87 61.36 24.54
N LEU A 495 40.00 60.40 24.89
CA LEU A 495 40.03 59.04 24.33
C LEU A 495 39.76 58.97 22.82
N LYS A 496 39.15 60.01 22.24
CA LYS A 496 38.85 60.08 20.80
C LYS A 496 39.98 60.77 20.02
N ALA A 497 40.61 61.79 20.60
CA ALA A 497 41.68 62.57 19.97
C ALA A 497 43.08 61.97 20.22
N GLU A 498 43.45 61.76 21.48
CA GLU A 498 44.84 61.51 21.89
C GLU A 498 45.18 60.02 21.98
N LEU A 499 44.24 59.18 22.45
CA LEU A 499 44.49 57.75 22.62
C LEU A 499 45.01 57.06 21.34
N PRO A 500 44.50 57.32 20.11
CA PRO A 500 45.05 56.71 18.90
C PRO A 500 46.55 56.96 18.72
N HIS A 501 47.03 58.15 19.06
CA HIS A 501 48.45 58.53 18.99
C HIS A 501 49.28 57.85 20.10
N VAL A 502 48.76 57.80 21.33
CA VAL A 502 49.38 57.05 22.45
C VAL A 502 49.50 55.55 22.14
N LEU A 503 48.51 54.96 21.47
CA LEU A 503 48.56 53.55 21.06
C LEU A 503 49.56 53.30 19.92
N ASP A 504 49.71 54.24 18.99
CA ASP A 504 50.73 54.15 17.95
C ASP A 504 52.14 54.32 18.54
N GLU A 505 52.33 55.25 19.48
CA GLU A 505 53.57 55.41 20.23
C GLU A 505 53.96 54.10 20.94
N ILE A 506 53.03 53.47 21.67
CA ILE A 506 53.27 52.18 22.34
C ILE A 506 53.62 51.07 21.33
N CYS A 507 52.99 51.04 20.15
CA CYS A 507 53.35 50.09 19.08
C CYS A 507 54.77 50.33 18.55
N VAL A 508 55.17 51.59 18.34
CA VAL A 508 56.51 51.97 17.87
C VAL A 508 57.57 51.71 18.93
N MET A 509 57.34 52.09 20.19
CA MET A 509 58.21 51.79 21.32
C MET A 509 58.44 50.27 21.45
N ALA A 510 57.37 49.47 21.35
CA ALA A 510 57.48 48.02 21.41
C ALA A 510 58.31 47.44 20.25
N ALA A 511 58.10 47.92 19.02
CA ALA A 511 58.88 47.51 17.86
C ALA A 511 60.37 47.91 17.97
N SER A 512 60.69 49.04 18.61
CA SER A 512 62.07 49.44 18.94
C SER A 512 62.67 48.54 20.02
N CYS A 513 61.94 48.25 21.10
CA CYS A 513 62.36 47.30 22.15
C CYS A 513 62.52 45.84 21.66
N GLN A 514 62.04 45.51 20.46
CA GLN A 514 62.29 44.22 19.78
C GLN A 514 63.52 44.24 18.85
N GLN A 515 64.13 45.40 18.59
CA GLN A 515 65.31 45.57 17.73
C GLN A 515 66.63 45.74 18.51
N GLU A 516 66.57 46.11 19.80
CA GLU A 516 67.74 46.19 20.68
C GLU A 516 68.49 44.85 20.78
N PRO A 517 69.77 44.76 20.38
CA PRO A 517 70.57 43.55 20.52
C PRO A 517 70.81 43.23 22.00
N ASN A 518 70.39 42.04 22.45
CA ASN A 518 70.41 41.65 23.86
C ASN A 518 71.86 41.50 24.42
N ALA A 519 72.44 42.61 24.89
CA ALA A 519 73.84 42.76 25.29
C ALA A 519 74.21 42.10 26.65
N GLN A 520 73.71 40.88 26.91
CA GLN A 520 74.12 40.04 28.04
C GLN A 520 73.74 38.57 27.84
N SER A 521 74.55 37.83 27.07
CA SER A 521 74.68 36.37 27.19
C SER A 521 76.00 35.89 26.55
N ASN A 522 76.91 35.39 27.38
CA ASN A 522 78.15 34.75 26.90
C ASN A 522 77.95 33.24 26.84
N CYS A 523 78.14 32.63 25.65
CA CYS A 523 79.05 31.49 25.40
C CYS A 523 78.86 30.88 24.01
N SER A 524 80.00 30.67 23.33
CA SER A 524 80.33 29.75 22.22
C SER A 524 79.23 28.89 21.56
N GLY A 525 79.12 28.79 20.23
CA GLY A 525 79.90 29.43 19.15
C GLY A 525 79.89 28.60 17.86
N GLY A 526 80.07 29.23 16.69
CA GLY A 526 80.17 28.56 15.39
C GLY A 526 79.67 29.40 14.21
N ASN A 527 80.56 29.78 13.29
CA ASN A 527 80.21 30.57 12.10
C ASN A 527 79.78 29.67 10.92
N ASN A 528 78.73 30.09 10.21
CA ASN A 528 78.80 30.42 8.78
C ASN A 528 77.67 31.41 8.44
N GLY A 529 77.92 32.32 7.50
CA GLY A 529 77.10 33.53 7.30
C GLY A 529 76.36 33.60 5.96
N GLN A 530 75.81 34.79 5.70
CA GLN A 530 74.83 35.13 4.64
C GLN A 530 73.42 34.59 4.96
N ASP A 531 72.35 35.38 4.99
CA ASP A 531 72.20 36.82 4.69
C ASP A 531 71.59 37.63 5.83
N GLY A 532 71.83 38.95 5.80
CA GLY A 532 71.36 39.93 6.78
C GLY A 532 69.87 40.25 6.70
N GLN A 533 69.00 39.24 6.81
CA GLN A 533 67.58 39.48 7.05
C GLN A 533 67.42 40.17 8.41
N LYS A 534 67.08 41.46 8.38
CA LYS A 534 66.51 42.15 9.54
C LYS A 534 65.37 41.29 10.08
N SER A 535 65.41 40.98 11.37
CA SER A 535 64.24 40.40 12.03
C SER A 535 63.11 41.41 11.95
N ASN A 536 62.19 41.21 10.99
CA ASN A 536 60.95 41.98 10.88
C ASN A 536 60.06 41.59 12.07
N ALA A 537 60.40 42.13 13.24
CA ALA A 537 59.64 42.00 14.47
C ALA A 537 58.21 42.43 14.18
N VAL A 538 57.29 41.47 14.20
CA VAL A 538 55.92 41.71 13.76
C VAL A 538 55.32 42.71 14.76
N PRO A 539 54.87 43.89 14.33
CA PRO A 539 54.46 44.93 15.26
C PRO A 539 53.23 44.52 16.05
N LEU A 540 53.06 45.14 17.22
CA LEU A 540 51.83 45.04 17.99
C LEU A 540 50.66 45.64 17.20
N SER A 541 49.47 45.08 17.39
CA SER A 541 48.23 45.76 17.01
C SER A 541 47.85 46.84 18.04
N ARG A 542 47.14 47.88 17.59
CA ARG A 542 46.53 48.88 18.50
C ARG A 542 45.65 48.23 19.58
N ALA A 543 45.05 47.07 19.31
CA ALA A 543 44.25 46.32 20.29
C ALA A 543 45.12 45.67 21.39
N GLU A 544 46.29 45.11 21.06
CA GLU A 544 47.26 44.62 22.04
C GLU A 544 47.82 45.77 22.89
N ALA A 545 48.23 46.87 22.24
CA ALA A 545 48.70 48.07 22.91
C ALA A 545 47.63 48.62 23.88
N LYS A 546 46.37 48.74 23.44
CA LYS A 546 45.25 49.25 24.26
C LYS A 546 44.95 48.38 25.46
N ARG A 547 44.91 47.05 25.27
CA ARG A 547 44.72 46.09 26.38
C ARG A 547 45.84 46.19 27.41
N ALA A 548 47.09 46.36 26.98
CA ALA A 548 48.23 46.54 27.87
C ALA A 548 48.28 47.92 28.55
N TRP A 549 47.85 48.98 27.86
CA TRP A 549 47.79 50.35 28.36
C TRP A 549 46.74 50.53 29.47
N LEU A 550 45.54 49.98 29.27
CA LEU A 550 44.50 49.92 30.31
C LEU A 550 44.99 49.12 31.53
N ALA A 551 45.59 47.94 31.30
CA ALA A 551 46.16 47.12 32.37
C ALA A 551 47.37 47.76 33.08
N ALA A 552 48.03 48.74 32.45
CA ALA A 552 49.13 49.51 33.01
C ALA A 552 48.69 50.79 33.75
N GLY A 553 47.39 51.10 33.78
CA GLY A 553 46.86 52.34 34.36
C GLY A 553 47.27 53.59 33.59
N GLY A 554 47.52 53.47 32.28
CA GLY A 554 47.86 54.58 31.39
C GLY A 554 49.36 54.81 31.17
N ASP A 555 50.23 54.04 31.83
CA ASP A 555 51.69 54.15 31.72
C ASP A 555 52.23 53.45 30.45
N ASN A 556 52.79 54.23 29.52
CA ASN A 556 53.26 53.74 28.22
C ASN A 556 54.43 52.74 28.35
N GLU A 557 55.40 52.94 29.25
CA GLU A 557 56.54 52.03 29.41
C GLU A 557 56.14 50.69 30.05
N LYS A 558 55.20 50.72 31.00
CA LYS A 558 54.61 49.50 31.57
C LYS A 558 53.76 48.79 30.52
N ALA A 559 52.99 49.52 29.72
CA ALA A 559 52.18 48.97 28.63
C ALA A 559 53.04 48.22 27.60
N VAL A 560 54.14 48.82 27.12
CA VAL A 560 55.09 48.20 26.18
C VAL A 560 55.62 46.87 26.74
N ARG A 561 56.14 46.89 27.98
CA ARG A 561 56.69 45.69 28.64
C ARG A 561 55.63 44.60 28.84
N GLN A 562 54.41 44.98 29.23
CA GLN A 562 53.33 44.02 29.45
C GLN A 562 52.80 43.45 28.13
N ALA A 563 52.67 44.24 27.07
CA ALA A 563 52.24 43.78 25.75
C ALA A 563 53.22 42.75 25.16
N LEU A 564 54.52 43.04 25.17
CA LEU A 564 55.56 42.13 24.69
C LEU A 564 55.59 40.83 25.52
N ARG A 565 55.41 40.90 26.85
CA ARG A 565 55.29 39.71 27.71
C ARG A 565 54.05 38.87 27.36
N ASN A 566 52.89 39.51 27.20
CA ASN A 566 51.63 38.84 26.85
C ASN A 566 51.73 38.13 25.49
N ARG A 567 52.36 38.76 24.49
CA ARG A 567 52.54 38.19 23.15
C ARG A 567 53.42 36.94 23.17
N ARG A 568 54.56 36.95 23.88
CA ARG A 568 55.42 35.76 24.06
C ARG A 568 54.68 34.57 24.68
N VAL A 569 53.79 34.82 25.65
CA VAL A 569 52.97 33.76 26.27
C VAL A 569 52.00 33.17 25.23
N LYS A 570 51.30 34.01 24.47
CA LYS A 570 50.32 33.58 23.46
C LYS A 570 50.95 32.86 22.26
N VAL A 571 52.16 33.25 21.84
CA VAL A 571 52.93 32.51 20.83
C VAL A 571 53.30 31.11 21.36
N LYS A 572 53.72 30.99 22.62
CA LYS A 572 54.01 29.68 23.23
C LYS A 572 52.75 28.80 23.35
N GLU A 573 51.61 29.40 23.63
CA GLU A 573 50.29 28.73 23.66
C GLU A 573 49.93 28.16 22.28
N LEU A 574 50.02 28.97 21.21
CA LEU A 574 49.84 28.51 19.83
C LEU A 574 50.86 27.41 19.43
N GLY A 575 52.11 27.53 19.88
CA GLY A 575 53.13 26.49 19.70
C GLY A 575 52.73 25.16 20.34
N SER A 576 52.14 25.17 21.54
CA SER A 576 51.64 23.96 22.20
C SER A 576 50.43 23.31 21.50
N LEU A 577 49.74 24.07 20.62
CA LEU A 577 48.69 23.57 19.73
C LEU A 577 49.25 23.11 18.36
N GLY A 578 50.58 23.04 18.20
CA GLY A 578 51.28 22.56 17.01
C GLY A 578 51.82 23.66 16.08
N PHE A 579 51.52 24.94 16.34
CA PHE A 579 51.90 26.05 15.47
C PHE A 579 53.27 26.63 15.85
N ASN A 580 54.32 25.86 15.54
CA ASN A 580 55.71 26.18 15.92
C ASN A 580 56.36 27.34 15.12
N ASP A 581 55.71 27.84 14.07
CA ASP A 581 56.17 29.04 13.34
C ASP A 581 55.86 30.30 14.16
N VAL A 582 56.89 30.85 14.81
CA VAL A 582 56.80 32.05 15.66
C VAL A 582 56.31 33.25 14.86
N THR A 583 56.84 33.49 13.67
CA THR A 583 56.54 34.69 12.87
C THR A 583 55.11 34.65 12.35
N ARG A 584 54.61 33.50 11.88
CA ARG A 584 53.20 33.33 11.53
C ARG A 584 52.29 33.45 12.74
N SER A 585 52.70 32.95 13.90
CA SER A 585 51.93 33.05 15.14
C SER A 585 51.82 34.50 15.64
N GLU A 586 52.90 35.27 15.57
CA GLU A 586 52.88 36.71 15.88
C GLU A 586 52.03 37.52 14.87
N GLU A 587 52.08 37.18 13.58
CA GLU A 587 51.26 37.82 12.55
C GLU A 587 49.77 37.49 12.68
N ALA A 588 49.42 36.22 12.97
CA ALA A 588 48.06 35.82 13.28
C ALA A 588 47.55 36.48 14.58
N LEU A 589 48.41 36.68 15.58
CA LEU A 589 48.09 37.48 16.77
C LEU A 589 47.90 38.97 16.43
N ARG A 590 48.74 39.58 15.59
CA ARG A 590 48.57 40.97 15.14
C ARG A 590 47.24 41.16 14.40
N GLN A 591 46.89 40.25 13.48
CA GLN A 591 45.64 40.32 12.72
C GLN A 591 44.39 40.11 13.58
N SER A 592 44.47 39.29 14.63
CA SER A 592 43.37 39.02 15.58
C SER A 592 43.29 40.01 16.76
N GLY A 593 44.09 41.08 16.76
CA GLY A 593 44.14 42.03 17.88
C GLY A 593 44.71 41.45 19.18
N GLY A 594 45.51 40.39 19.06
CA GLY A 594 46.08 39.61 20.16
C GLY A 594 45.13 38.58 20.76
N ASP A 595 44.10 38.12 20.03
CA ASP A 595 43.25 37.00 20.48
C ASP A 595 43.79 35.64 20.01
N VAL A 596 43.95 34.70 20.94
CA VAL A 596 44.52 33.37 20.64
C VAL A 596 43.56 32.56 19.76
N ARG A 597 42.24 32.66 19.98
CA ARG A 597 41.25 31.91 19.20
C ARG A 597 41.15 32.43 17.76
N GLY A 598 41.15 33.75 17.57
CA GLY A 598 41.24 34.38 16.25
C GLY A 598 42.54 34.03 15.52
N ALA A 599 43.68 34.08 16.21
CA ALA A 599 44.97 33.67 15.64
C ALA A 599 44.97 32.19 15.21
N LEU A 600 44.43 31.30 16.05
CA LEU A 600 44.30 29.87 15.74
C LEU A 600 43.45 29.63 14.48
N VAL A 601 42.32 30.33 14.31
CA VAL A 601 41.48 30.22 13.10
C VAL A 601 42.23 30.71 11.84
N LEU A 602 43.01 31.79 11.94
CA LEU A 602 43.83 32.29 10.83
C LEU A 602 44.95 31.30 10.45
N LEU A 603 45.53 30.60 11.42
CA LEU A 603 46.56 29.57 11.21
C LEU A 603 46.00 28.25 10.69
N GLN A 604 44.78 27.88 11.08
CA GLN A 604 44.10 26.66 10.64
C GLN A 604 43.52 26.76 9.23
N ARG A 605 42.99 27.93 8.82
CA ARG A 605 42.33 28.10 7.51
C ARG A 605 43.18 27.61 6.32
N PRO A 606 44.47 27.97 6.17
CA PRO A 606 45.29 27.48 5.06
C PRO A 606 45.52 25.97 5.03
N LEU A 607 45.40 25.28 6.17
CA LEU A 607 45.54 23.81 6.26
C LEU A 607 44.25 23.10 5.81
N LEU A 608 43.10 23.75 6.01
CA LEU A 608 41.78 23.25 5.61
C LEU A 608 41.40 23.64 4.17
N GLU A 609 42.05 24.66 3.60
CA GLU A 609 41.77 25.16 2.25
C GLU A 609 41.75 24.07 1.15
N PRO A 610 42.69 23.09 1.09
CA PRO A 610 42.62 22.03 0.09
C PRO A 610 41.46 21.05 0.29
N PHE A 611 40.95 20.92 1.52
CA PHE A 611 39.75 20.12 1.81
C PHE A 611 38.48 20.89 1.45
N HIS A 612 38.44 22.19 1.79
CA HIS A 612 37.36 23.09 1.40
C HIS A 612 37.18 23.16 -0.13
N GLN A 613 38.27 23.27 -0.89
CA GLN A 613 38.22 23.26 -2.36
C GLN A 613 37.68 21.93 -2.92
N ARG A 614 38.01 20.79 -2.31
CA ARG A 614 37.44 19.48 -2.68
C ARG A 614 35.95 19.31 -2.31
N MET A 615 35.43 20.04 -1.34
CA MET A 615 33.99 20.03 -1.03
C MET A 615 33.14 20.80 -2.05
N TRP A 616 33.75 21.67 -2.86
CA TRP A 616 33.08 22.55 -3.81
C TRP A 616 33.55 22.36 -5.27
N THR A 617 34.13 21.20 -5.59
CA THR A 617 34.49 20.82 -6.97
C THR A 617 33.55 19.70 -7.45
N ASP A 618 33.03 19.83 -8.67
CA ASP A 618 32.16 18.83 -9.32
C ASP A 618 32.93 17.58 -9.82
N GLU A 619 34.12 17.32 -9.27
CA GLU A 619 34.92 16.13 -9.62
C GLU A 619 34.39 14.90 -8.88
N PRO A 620 34.22 13.74 -9.56
CA PRO A 620 33.72 12.53 -8.91
C PRO A 620 34.72 12.02 -7.87
N GLU A 621 34.24 11.65 -6.68
CA GLU A 621 35.12 11.20 -5.58
C GLU A 621 35.97 10.00 -6.03
N PRO A 622 37.30 10.03 -5.84
CA PRO A 622 38.18 8.96 -6.30
C PRO A 622 37.80 7.61 -5.65
N PRO A 623 37.79 6.49 -6.40
CA PRO A 623 37.35 5.20 -5.89
C PRO A 623 38.16 4.73 -4.67
N ILE A 624 37.58 3.83 -3.88
CA ILE A 624 38.27 3.28 -2.71
C ILE A 624 39.24 2.18 -3.15
N ASP A 625 40.54 2.48 -3.10
CA ASP A 625 41.59 1.47 -3.24
C ASP A 625 41.62 0.54 -2.02
N ILE A 626 41.18 -0.70 -2.23
CA ILE A 626 41.13 -1.78 -1.25
C ILE A 626 42.53 -2.33 -0.91
N ASN A 627 43.54 -2.06 -1.74
CA ASN A 627 44.92 -2.53 -1.58
C ASN A 627 45.85 -1.44 -1.02
N HIS A 628 45.32 -0.28 -0.66
CA HIS A 628 46.08 0.85 -0.12
C HIS A 628 46.86 0.46 1.16
N PRO A 629 48.14 0.87 1.31
CA PRO A 629 49.02 0.37 2.36
C PRO A 629 48.60 0.75 3.79
N ASP A 630 48.02 1.93 4.00
CA ASP A 630 47.33 2.24 5.28
C ASP A 630 45.91 1.67 5.25
N LYS A 631 45.70 0.58 5.98
CA LYS A 631 44.38 -0.05 6.17
C LYS A 631 43.41 0.83 6.96
N GLN A 632 43.88 1.64 7.90
CA GLN A 632 43.02 2.54 8.67
C GLN A 632 42.47 3.66 7.81
N HIS A 633 43.24 4.18 6.85
CA HIS A 633 42.73 5.10 5.82
C HIS A 633 41.54 4.48 5.06
N VAL A 634 41.67 3.23 4.59
CA VAL A 634 40.57 2.57 3.85
C VAL A 634 39.36 2.31 4.74
N CYS A 635 39.55 1.82 5.98
CA CYS A 635 38.44 1.63 6.92
C CYS A 635 37.70 2.94 7.26
N ARG A 636 38.41 4.08 7.36
CA ARG A 636 37.79 5.41 7.53
C ARG A 636 36.97 5.81 6.30
N ARG A 637 37.49 5.60 5.08
CA ARG A 637 36.74 5.90 3.85
C ARG A 637 35.52 5.00 3.70
N LEU A 638 35.64 3.69 3.95
CA LEU A 638 34.51 2.76 3.93
C LEU A 638 33.42 3.12 4.95
N LEU A 639 33.81 3.55 6.15
CA LEU A 639 32.88 4.00 7.19
C LEU A 639 32.14 5.27 6.78
N ALA A 640 32.83 6.24 6.17
CA ALA A 640 32.28 7.54 5.80
C ALA A 640 31.43 7.51 4.52
N VAL A 641 31.84 6.75 3.49
CA VAL A 641 31.16 6.70 2.19
C VAL A 641 29.95 5.75 2.21
N TYR A 642 29.99 4.69 3.01
CA TYR A 642 28.96 3.63 3.00
C TYR A 642 28.27 3.41 4.36
N GLU A 643 28.47 4.28 5.34
CA GLU A 643 27.77 4.29 6.64
C GLU A 643 27.74 2.90 7.32
N LEU A 644 28.90 2.22 7.35
CA LEU A 644 28.97 0.85 7.87
C LEU A 644 28.75 0.82 9.41
N PRO A 645 28.04 -0.17 9.97
CA PRO A 645 27.59 -0.12 11.38
C PRO A 645 28.70 -0.09 12.45
N SER A 646 29.95 -0.46 12.11
CA SER A 646 31.10 -0.37 13.02
C SER A 646 32.43 -0.52 12.28
N TRP A 647 33.53 -0.16 12.94
CA TRP A 647 34.89 -0.36 12.42
C TRP A 647 35.17 -1.81 12.02
N GLY A 648 34.74 -2.78 12.84
CA GLY A 648 34.90 -4.21 12.53
C GLY A 648 34.13 -4.67 11.29
N ARG A 649 33.05 -3.96 10.90
CA ARG A 649 32.35 -4.20 9.63
C ARG A 649 33.20 -3.69 8.45
N CYS A 650 33.89 -2.55 8.58
CA CYS A 650 34.86 -2.10 7.56
C CYS A 650 36.03 -3.08 7.39
N GLU A 651 36.59 -3.59 8.49
CA GLU A 651 37.66 -4.60 8.45
C GLU A 651 37.16 -5.93 7.85
N LEU A 652 35.91 -6.32 8.10
CA LEU A 652 35.27 -7.47 7.46
C LEU A 652 35.14 -7.29 5.94
N VAL A 653 34.68 -6.12 5.45
CA VAL A 653 34.64 -5.78 4.01
C VAL A 653 36.03 -5.94 3.37
N LEU A 654 37.07 -5.32 3.95
CA LEU A 654 38.44 -5.45 3.45
C LEU A 654 38.90 -6.92 3.41
N SER A 655 38.66 -7.66 4.50
CA SER A 655 39.08 -9.05 4.61
C SER A 655 38.33 -10.02 3.69
N LEU A 656 37.22 -9.59 3.08
CA LEU A 656 36.44 -10.37 2.09
C LEU A 656 36.83 -10.01 0.65
N LEU A 657 37.20 -8.74 0.38
CA LEU A 657 37.67 -8.29 -0.92
C LEU A 657 39.16 -8.57 -1.17
N GLN A 658 39.96 -8.71 -0.10
CA GLN A 658 41.35 -9.19 -0.14
C GLN A 658 41.44 -10.74 -0.15
N ASP A 659 40.30 -11.45 -0.20
CA ASP A 659 40.24 -12.91 -0.33
C ASP A 659 40.44 -13.27 -1.83
N PRO A 660 41.51 -13.97 -2.24
CA PRO A 660 41.88 -14.11 -3.66
C PRO A 660 40.92 -14.98 -4.49
N THR A 661 39.90 -15.57 -3.88
CA THR A 661 38.79 -16.25 -4.57
C THR A 661 37.53 -15.39 -4.71
N ALA A 662 37.56 -14.11 -4.34
CA ALA A 662 36.40 -13.23 -4.40
C ALA A 662 36.04 -12.85 -5.86
N THR A 663 34.77 -13.01 -6.21
CA THR A 663 34.22 -12.67 -7.54
C THR A 663 33.08 -11.65 -7.47
N TYR A 664 33.00 -10.88 -6.40
CA TYR A 664 31.90 -9.96 -6.04
C TYR A 664 32.41 -8.51 -6.02
N THR A 665 31.53 -7.53 -6.26
CA THR A 665 31.95 -6.12 -6.22
C THR A 665 32.04 -5.58 -4.80
N LEU A 666 32.64 -4.40 -4.65
CA LEU A 666 32.71 -3.66 -3.39
C LEU A 666 31.30 -3.47 -2.78
N GLU A 667 30.32 -3.13 -3.61
CA GLU A 667 28.92 -2.89 -3.25
C GLU A 667 28.22 -4.18 -2.81
N ASP A 668 28.47 -5.30 -3.50
CA ASP A 668 27.91 -6.62 -3.12
C ASP A 668 28.37 -7.02 -1.71
N VAL A 669 29.67 -6.88 -1.44
CA VAL A 669 30.25 -7.17 -0.13
C VAL A 669 29.74 -6.19 0.93
N ILE A 670 29.66 -4.89 0.62
CA ILE A 670 29.17 -3.86 1.55
C ILE A 670 27.71 -4.11 1.95
N GLN A 671 26.83 -4.47 1.03
CA GLN A 671 25.42 -4.75 1.37
C GLN A 671 25.31 -5.97 2.29
N ALA A 672 25.96 -7.09 1.93
CA ALA A 672 25.94 -8.30 2.76
C ALA A 672 26.61 -8.09 4.14
N VAL A 673 27.68 -7.29 4.21
CA VAL A 673 28.35 -6.91 5.46
C VAL A 673 27.57 -5.85 6.24
N ARG A 674 26.71 -5.04 5.63
CA ARG A 674 25.79 -4.13 6.35
C ARG A 674 24.72 -4.95 7.09
N GLU A 675 24.17 -5.96 6.43
CA GLU A 675 23.17 -6.86 7.01
C GLU A 675 23.77 -7.75 8.12
N SER A 676 24.83 -8.52 7.84
CA SER A 676 25.37 -9.52 8.77
C SER A 676 26.84 -9.28 9.16
N PRO A 677 27.28 -9.66 10.38
CA PRO A 677 28.69 -9.74 10.76
C PRO A 677 29.33 -11.13 10.53
N ASP A 678 28.55 -12.16 10.18
CA ASP A 678 29.05 -13.54 10.02
C ASP A 678 29.68 -13.74 8.63
N ARG A 679 31.01 -13.89 8.59
CA ARG A 679 31.82 -14.10 7.37
C ARG A 679 31.31 -15.27 6.51
N ASP A 680 30.89 -16.37 7.13
CA ASP A 680 30.51 -17.59 6.41
C ASP A 680 29.01 -17.61 6.08
N PHE A 681 28.18 -16.83 6.76
CA PHE A 681 26.88 -16.40 6.21
C PHE A 681 27.06 -15.50 4.98
N ILE A 682 27.87 -14.43 5.07
CA ILE A 682 28.13 -13.50 3.97
C ILE A 682 28.64 -14.25 2.73
N ARG A 683 29.61 -15.15 2.88
CA ARG A 683 30.08 -16.01 1.76
C ARG A 683 28.96 -16.83 1.12
N ARG A 684 27.97 -17.33 1.88
CA ARG A 684 26.80 -18.07 1.35
C ARG A 684 25.69 -17.16 0.80
N VAL A 685 25.73 -15.86 1.09
CA VAL A 685 24.88 -14.83 0.46
C VAL A 685 25.51 -14.35 -0.84
N LEU A 686 26.83 -14.19 -0.88
CA LEU A 686 27.60 -13.80 -2.07
C LEU A 686 27.76 -14.92 -3.11
N ASN A 687 27.70 -16.19 -2.70
CA ASN A 687 27.73 -17.35 -3.59
C ASN A 687 26.34 -18.02 -3.69
N LYS A 688 25.48 -17.53 -4.60
CA LYS A 688 24.26 -18.21 -5.04
C LYS A 688 24.40 -18.63 -6.51
N GLU A 689 24.33 -19.93 -6.78
CA GLU A 689 24.28 -20.43 -8.15
C GLU A 689 22.87 -20.25 -8.75
N CYS A 690 22.80 -19.79 -10.01
CA CYS A 690 21.53 -19.70 -10.73
C CYS A 690 21.22 -21.02 -11.45
N PRO A 691 20.08 -21.70 -11.18
CA PRO A 691 19.76 -23.02 -11.74
C PRO A 691 19.45 -23.02 -13.25
N ILE A 692 19.50 -21.86 -13.93
CA ILE A 692 19.27 -21.72 -15.38
C ILE A 692 20.57 -21.57 -16.16
N CYS A 693 21.52 -20.77 -15.65
CA CYS A 693 22.78 -20.49 -16.34
C CYS A 693 24.03 -21.01 -15.62
N LEU A 694 23.88 -21.60 -14.42
CA LEU A 694 24.92 -22.20 -13.58
C LEU A 694 26.05 -21.23 -13.15
N SER A 695 25.91 -19.94 -13.45
CA SER A 695 26.78 -18.88 -12.94
C SER A 695 26.44 -18.52 -11.49
N ILE A 696 27.47 -18.09 -10.75
CA ILE A 696 27.37 -17.65 -9.36
C ILE A 696 27.09 -16.14 -9.30
N PHE A 697 26.14 -15.74 -8.45
CA PHE A 697 25.75 -14.37 -8.19
C PHE A 697 25.59 -14.13 -6.67
N PRO A 698 25.74 -12.89 -6.18
CA PRO A 698 25.29 -12.53 -4.85
C PRO A 698 23.76 -12.51 -4.79
N HIS A 699 23.19 -12.71 -3.60
CA HIS A 699 21.75 -12.77 -3.40
C HIS A 699 21.01 -11.49 -3.84
N SER A 700 21.66 -10.33 -3.74
CA SER A 700 21.19 -9.03 -4.26
C SER A 700 20.96 -8.99 -5.78
N LYS A 701 21.55 -9.94 -6.53
CA LYS A 701 21.42 -10.11 -7.99
C LYS A 701 20.63 -11.38 -8.35
N MET A 702 19.91 -11.94 -7.38
CA MET A 702 19.00 -13.09 -7.52
C MET A 702 17.55 -12.66 -7.26
N GLN A 703 16.64 -13.05 -8.15
CA GLN A 703 15.20 -12.87 -8.03
C GLN A 703 14.54 -14.21 -7.67
N SER A 704 13.76 -14.24 -6.60
CA SER A 704 12.95 -15.40 -6.20
C SER A 704 11.48 -15.19 -6.58
N LEU A 705 10.84 -16.16 -7.23
CA LEU A 705 9.41 -16.07 -7.52
C LEU A 705 8.57 -16.19 -6.23
N THR A 706 7.57 -15.32 -6.07
CA THR A 706 6.63 -15.33 -4.94
C THR A 706 5.84 -16.63 -4.78
N SER A 707 5.51 -17.30 -5.89
CA SER A 707 4.67 -18.51 -5.91
C SER A 707 5.37 -19.76 -5.36
N CYS A 708 6.66 -19.92 -5.64
CA CYS A 708 7.38 -21.20 -5.50
C CYS A 708 8.79 -21.06 -4.90
N GLN A 709 9.21 -19.85 -4.55
CA GLN A 709 10.50 -19.49 -3.94
C GLN A 709 11.76 -19.90 -4.74
N CYS A 710 11.60 -20.46 -5.93
CA CYS A 710 12.68 -20.75 -6.86
C CYS A 710 13.43 -19.46 -7.20
N SER A 711 14.74 -19.45 -6.95
CA SER A 711 15.60 -18.28 -7.08
C SER A 711 16.52 -18.41 -8.30
N VAL A 712 16.56 -17.37 -9.13
CA VAL A 712 17.28 -17.29 -10.40
C VAL A 712 17.95 -15.92 -10.53
N CYS A 713 19.02 -15.77 -11.29
CA CYS A 713 19.64 -14.46 -11.45
C CYS A 713 18.72 -13.50 -12.24
N CYS A 714 18.83 -12.20 -11.97
CA CYS A 714 17.95 -11.19 -12.57
C CYS A 714 17.99 -11.20 -14.11
N GLY A 715 19.13 -11.58 -14.72
CA GLY A 715 19.25 -11.75 -16.17
C GLY A 715 18.36 -12.85 -16.73
N CYS A 716 18.42 -14.05 -16.15
CA CYS A 716 17.57 -15.17 -16.57
C CYS A 716 16.09 -14.93 -16.26
N PHE A 717 15.78 -14.26 -15.14
CA PHE A 717 14.42 -13.85 -14.79
C PHE A 717 13.84 -12.90 -15.85
N LYS A 718 14.55 -11.79 -16.15
CA LYS A 718 14.16 -10.84 -17.20
C LYS A 718 13.97 -11.54 -18.54
N GLN A 719 14.96 -12.33 -18.98
CA GLN A 719 14.94 -12.97 -20.29
C GLN A 719 13.78 -13.95 -20.45
N HIS A 720 13.52 -14.81 -19.45
CA HIS A 720 12.39 -15.76 -19.48
C HIS A 720 11.06 -15.03 -19.62
N PHE A 721 10.80 -14.02 -18.78
CA PHE A 721 9.54 -13.30 -18.83
C PHE A 721 9.42 -12.37 -20.05
N THR A 722 10.52 -11.79 -20.56
CA THR A 722 10.49 -11.07 -21.84
C THR A 722 10.06 -11.98 -23.00
N ILE A 723 10.60 -13.20 -23.09
CA ILE A 723 10.22 -14.18 -24.11
C ILE A 723 8.78 -14.67 -23.88
N ALA A 724 8.38 -14.92 -22.63
CA ALA A 724 7.02 -15.34 -22.32
C ALA A 724 5.97 -14.27 -22.67
N VAL A 725 6.29 -12.99 -22.48
CA VAL A 725 5.41 -11.87 -22.83
C VAL A 725 5.42 -11.55 -24.32
N ARG A 726 6.57 -11.55 -25.01
CA ARG A 726 6.62 -11.29 -26.46
C ARG A 726 6.07 -12.47 -27.27
N ASP A 727 6.59 -13.67 -27.04
CA ASP A 727 6.45 -14.80 -27.99
C ASP A 727 5.46 -15.89 -27.55
N LYS A 728 5.03 -15.89 -26.28
CA LYS A 728 4.14 -16.93 -25.70
C LYS A 728 2.78 -16.39 -25.25
N HIS A 729 1.91 -17.28 -24.78
CA HIS A 729 0.61 -16.93 -24.19
C HIS A 729 0.78 -16.52 -22.71
N ILE A 730 -0.15 -15.75 -22.15
CA ILE A 730 -0.06 -15.30 -20.74
C ILE A 730 -0.01 -16.48 -19.75
N ARG A 731 -0.60 -17.62 -20.10
CA ARG A 731 -0.55 -18.87 -19.30
C ARG A 731 0.82 -19.57 -19.32
N ASP A 732 1.73 -19.18 -20.21
CA ASP A 732 3.09 -19.72 -20.28
C ASP A 732 4.07 -18.92 -19.38
N MET A 733 3.58 -17.92 -18.65
CA MET A 733 4.32 -17.07 -17.70
C MET A 733 4.47 -17.73 -16.32
N VAL A 734 4.80 -19.02 -16.29
CA VAL A 734 5.08 -19.81 -15.07
C VAL A 734 6.56 -19.71 -14.65
N CYS A 735 6.91 -20.28 -13.49
CA CYS A 735 8.29 -20.40 -13.05
C CYS A 735 9.18 -21.14 -14.07
N PRO A 736 10.35 -20.59 -14.46
CA PRO A 736 11.28 -21.27 -15.37
C PRO A 736 11.97 -22.50 -14.77
N VAL A 737 11.88 -22.71 -13.45
CA VAL A 737 12.56 -23.83 -12.75
C VAL A 737 11.60 -24.99 -12.46
N CYS A 738 10.42 -24.72 -11.88
CA CYS A 738 9.46 -25.76 -11.47
C CYS A 738 8.14 -25.75 -12.26
N THR A 739 7.93 -24.81 -13.19
CA THR A 739 6.68 -24.61 -13.96
C THR A 739 5.41 -24.29 -13.15
N GLU A 740 5.53 -23.99 -11.86
CA GLU A 740 4.43 -23.54 -11.00
C GLU A 740 4.18 -22.01 -11.09
N PRO A 741 2.98 -21.52 -10.72
CA PRO A 741 1.78 -22.26 -10.32
C PRO A 741 0.96 -22.72 -11.53
N ASP A 742 -0.03 -23.59 -11.31
CA ASP A 742 -0.95 -23.98 -12.38
C ASP A 742 -1.90 -22.83 -12.77
N ILE A 743 -1.65 -22.20 -13.92
CA ILE A 743 -2.45 -21.11 -14.49
C ILE A 743 -3.71 -21.64 -15.22
N ASN A 744 -4.17 -22.86 -14.88
CA ASN A 744 -5.50 -23.37 -15.23
C ASN A 744 -6.61 -22.91 -14.27
N ASP A 745 -6.31 -22.66 -12.99
CA ASP A 745 -7.30 -22.25 -11.98
C ASP A 745 -7.60 -20.73 -12.04
N PRO A 746 -8.87 -20.30 -12.26
CA PRO A 746 -9.25 -18.89 -12.26
C PRO A 746 -9.01 -18.11 -10.95
N GLU A 747 -9.01 -18.77 -9.79
CA GLU A 747 -8.86 -18.10 -8.48
C GLU A 747 -7.39 -17.82 -8.18
N HIS A 748 -6.53 -18.83 -8.35
CA HIS A 748 -5.08 -18.68 -8.22
C HIS A 748 -4.47 -17.74 -9.29
N LEU A 749 -5.02 -17.73 -10.51
CA LEU A 749 -4.53 -16.91 -11.63
C LEU A 749 -4.46 -15.41 -11.30
N ASN A 750 -5.52 -14.85 -10.72
CA ASN A 750 -5.58 -13.42 -10.39
C ASN A 750 -4.58 -13.05 -9.27
N SER A 751 -4.45 -13.92 -8.26
CA SER A 751 -3.51 -13.72 -7.15
C SER A 751 -2.06 -13.79 -7.63
N TYR A 752 -1.73 -14.79 -8.46
CA TYR A 752 -0.41 -14.95 -9.04
C TYR A 752 0.03 -13.72 -9.84
N PHE A 753 -0.78 -13.28 -10.82
CA PHE A 753 -0.42 -12.11 -11.63
C PHE A 753 -0.35 -10.81 -10.83
N SER A 754 -1.14 -10.68 -9.75
CA SER A 754 -1.04 -9.53 -8.84
C SER A 754 0.31 -9.45 -8.11
N THR A 755 0.93 -10.59 -7.79
CA THR A 755 2.29 -10.63 -7.21
C THR A 755 3.39 -10.55 -8.28
N LEU A 756 3.18 -11.18 -9.44
CA LEU A 756 4.15 -11.19 -10.54
C LEU A 756 4.30 -9.80 -11.17
N ASP A 757 3.22 -9.01 -11.28
CA ASP A 757 3.27 -7.61 -11.75
C ASP A 757 4.33 -6.78 -11.01
N ILE A 758 4.36 -6.89 -9.68
CA ILE A 758 5.32 -6.19 -8.82
C ILE A 758 6.76 -6.61 -9.15
N GLN A 759 7.00 -7.90 -9.43
CA GLN A 759 8.34 -8.39 -9.78
C GLN A 759 8.76 -8.07 -11.23
N LEU A 760 7.79 -7.90 -12.14
CA LEU A 760 8.05 -7.59 -13.55
C LEU A 760 8.24 -6.09 -13.81
N ARG A 761 7.58 -5.22 -13.03
CA ARG A 761 7.55 -3.76 -13.22
C ARG A 761 8.93 -3.12 -13.32
N ASP A 762 9.81 -3.44 -12.38
CA ASP A 762 11.15 -2.86 -12.29
C ASP A 762 12.21 -3.74 -12.99
N CYS A 763 11.79 -4.82 -13.65
CA CYS A 763 12.66 -5.81 -14.30
C CYS A 763 12.54 -5.83 -15.83
N LEU A 764 11.33 -5.65 -16.37
CA LEU A 764 11.06 -5.64 -17.81
C LEU A 764 11.31 -4.25 -18.43
N GLU A 765 11.50 -4.23 -19.75
CA GLU A 765 11.46 -2.99 -20.53
C GLU A 765 10.02 -2.51 -20.73
N LEU A 766 9.83 -1.19 -20.88
CA LEU A 766 8.52 -0.55 -20.83
C LEU A 766 7.53 -1.10 -21.87
N ASP A 767 7.99 -1.36 -23.10
CA ASP A 767 7.16 -1.95 -24.17
C ASP A 767 6.72 -3.39 -23.84
N VAL A 768 7.58 -4.15 -23.15
CA VAL A 768 7.28 -5.52 -22.73
C VAL A 768 6.31 -5.50 -21.56
N TYR A 769 6.48 -4.58 -20.60
CA TYR A 769 5.57 -4.42 -19.47
C TYR A 769 4.19 -3.93 -19.91
N GLU A 770 4.11 -3.00 -20.87
CA GLU A 770 2.84 -2.61 -21.51
C GLU A 770 2.19 -3.78 -22.26
N LEU A 771 2.96 -4.62 -22.96
CA LEU A 771 2.44 -5.83 -23.61
C LEU A 771 1.93 -6.88 -22.61
N PHE A 772 2.57 -7.01 -21.44
CA PHE A 772 2.08 -7.84 -20.33
C PHE A 772 0.74 -7.32 -19.80
N HIS A 773 0.65 -6.03 -19.49
CA HIS A 773 -0.60 -5.38 -19.03
C HIS A 773 -1.72 -5.52 -20.07
N LYS A 774 -1.40 -5.36 -21.36
CA LYS A 774 -2.35 -5.59 -22.45
C LYS A 774 -2.88 -7.03 -22.44
N LYS A 775 -2.01 -8.04 -22.36
CA LYS A 775 -2.43 -9.47 -22.31
C LYS A 775 -3.27 -9.77 -21.06
N LEU A 776 -2.94 -9.19 -19.91
CA LEU A 776 -3.71 -9.35 -18.68
C LEU A 776 -5.09 -8.68 -18.78
N THR A 777 -5.16 -7.51 -19.42
CA THR A 777 -6.41 -6.80 -19.73
C THR A 777 -7.30 -7.61 -20.66
N GLU A 778 -6.75 -8.14 -21.76
CA GLU A 778 -7.47 -9.01 -22.70
C GLU A 778 -7.99 -10.27 -21.98
N GLN A 779 -7.15 -10.94 -21.17
CA GLN A 779 -7.52 -12.11 -20.36
C GLN A 779 -8.66 -11.83 -19.36
N ALA A 780 -8.74 -10.62 -18.79
CA ALA A 780 -9.85 -10.20 -17.93
C ALA A 780 -11.13 -9.92 -18.74
N LEU A 781 -11.02 -9.15 -19.83
CA LEU A 781 -12.17 -8.72 -20.66
C LEU A 781 -12.85 -9.90 -21.38
N ILE A 782 -12.13 -10.96 -21.76
CA ILE A 782 -12.69 -12.16 -22.42
C ILE A 782 -13.84 -12.82 -21.64
N LYS A 783 -13.90 -12.65 -20.31
CA LYS A 783 -14.97 -13.20 -19.46
C LYS A 783 -16.31 -12.46 -19.61
N ASP A 784 -16.32 -11.23 -20.13
CA ASP A 784 -17.52 -10.40 -20.22
C ASP A 784 -18.50 -10.90 -21.30
N PRO A 785 -19.83 -10.96 -21.03
CA PRO A 785 -20.82 -11.40 -22.01
C PRO A 785 -20.90 -10.54 -23.28
N LYS A 786 -20.53 -9.26 -23.22
CA LYS A 786 -20.52 -8.29 -24.35
C LYS A 786 -19.16 -8.15 -25.03
N PHE A 787 -18.14 -8.93 -24.63
CA PHE A 787 -16.84 -8.90 -25.27
C PHE A 787 -16.86 -9.48 -26.69
N LEU A 788 -16.27 -8.74 -27.64
CA LEU A 788 -16.13 -9.12 -29.04
C LEU A 788 -14.65 -9.04 -29.46
N TRP A 789 -14.17 -10.09 -30.12
CA TRP A 789 -13.00 -10.01 -30.99
C TRP A 789 -13.36 -9.33 -32.31
N CYS A 790 -12.47 -8.49 -32.83
CA CYS A 790 -12.53 -8.07 -34.22
C CYS A 790 -12.20 -9.26 -35.15
N SER A 791 -12.96 -9.44 -36.22
CA SER A 791 -12.68 -10.46 -37.24
C SER A 791 -11.60 -10.07 -38.25
N HIS A 792 -11.07 -8.84 -38.18
CA HIS A 792 -10.04 -8.31 -39.07
C HIS A 792 -8.65 -8.15 -38.42
N CYS A 793 -8.56 -8.22 -37.09
CA CYS A 793 -7.32 -8.13 -36.33
C CYS A 793 -7.52 -8.68 -34.91
N SER A 794 -6.46 -9.11 -34.24
CA SER A 794 -6.50 -9.65 -32.86
C SER A 794 -6.70 -8.57 -31.78
N TYR A 795 -7.67 -7.67 -31.98
CA TYR A 795 -8.08 -6.66 -31.00
C TYR A 795 -9.44 -7.02 -30.42
N GLY A 796 -9.51 -7.18 -29.11
CA GLY A 796 -10.72 -7.48 -28.36
C GLY A 796 -11.24 -6.27 -27.58
N PHE A 797 -12.56 -6.11 -27.51
CA PHE A 797 -13.20 -4.98 -26.83
C PHE A 797 -14.63 -5.32 -26.40
N ILE A 798 -15.14 -4.62 -25.38
CA ILE A 798 -16.56 -4.69 -25.00
C ILE A 798 -17.38 -3.83 -25.97
N TYR A 799 -18.56 -4.31 -26.36
CA TYR A 799 -19.49 -3.59 -27.23
C TYR A 799 -20.88 -3.54 -26.61
N ASP A 800 -21.25 -2.36 -26.11
CA ASP A 800 -22.53 -2.08 -25.45
C ASP A 800 -23.67 -1.66 -26.39
N GLY A 801 -23.48 -1.71 -27.70
CA GLY A 801 -24.49 -1.29 -28.68
C GLY A 801 -25.42 -2.42 -29.13
N ASP A 802 -26.68 -2.09 -29.40
CA ASP A 802 -27.66 -3.04 -29.95
C ASP A 802 -27.54 -3.25 -31.47
N GLN A 803 -26.66 -2.50 -32.14
CA GLN A 803 -26.55 -2.55 -33.61
C GLN A 803 -25.75 -3.78 -34.07
N LEU A 804 -26.23 -4.44 -35.13
CA LEU A 804 -25.46 -5.50 -35.77
C LEU A 804 -24.13 -5.00 -36.36
N LYS A 805 -24.00 -3.71 -36.71
CA LYS A 805 -22.77 -3.15 -37.25
C LYS A 805 -21.81 -2.69 -36.15
N VAL A 806 -20.69 -3.41 -36.01
CA VAL A 806 -19.57 -3.03 -35.14
C VAL A 806 -18.43 -2.48 -35.98
N THR A 807 -17.72 -1.46 -35.49
CA THR A 807 -16.47 -0.97 -36.11
C THR A 807 -15.34 -1.09 -35.11
N CYS A 808 -14.25 -1.76 -35.49
CA CYS A 808 -13.09 -1.91 -34.61
C CYS A 808 -12.28 -0.61 -34.55
N MET A 809 -12.01 -0.11 -33.34
CA MET A 809 -11.25 1.12 -33.15
C MET A 809 -9.80 1.01 -33.68
N GLN A 810 -9.17 -0.16 -33.53
CA GLN A 810 -7.78 -0.39 -33.94
C GLN A 810 -7.60 -0.40 -35.47
N CYS A 811 -8.37 -1.21 -36.20
CA CYS A 811 -8.19 -1.38 -37.65
C CYS A 811 -9.22 -0.62 -38.51
N ARG A 812 -10.19 0.08 -37.89
CA ARG A 812 -11.28 0.88 -38.50
C ARG A 812 -12.21 0.14 -39.48
N LYS A 813 -12.06 -1.19 -39.64
CA LYS A 813 -12.95 -2.03 -40.44
C LYS A 813 -14.20 -2.42 -39.64
N SER A 814 -15.32 -2.56 -40.34
CA SER A 814 -16.60 -2.99 -39.75
C SER A 814 -16.88 -4.48 -39.94
N PHE A 815 -17.60 -5.06 -38.99
CA PHE A 815 -18.03 -6.47 -38.97
C PHE A 815 -19.36 -6.63 -38.22
N CYS A 816 -20.01 -7.78 -38.37
CA CYS A 816 -21.28 -8.07 -37.71
C CYS A 816 -21.10 -8.54 -36.26
N ALA A 817 -21.84 -7.93 -35.31
CA ALA A 817 -21.81 -8.28 -33.89
C ALA A 817 -22.14 -9.75 -33.64
N GLN A 818 -23.11 -10.30 -34.38
CA GLN A 818 -23.58 -11.67 -34.24
C GLN A 818 -22.75 -12.64 -35.09
N CYS A 819 -22.82 -12.55 -36.43
CA CYS A 819 -22.20 -13.54 -37.32
C CYS A 819 -20.70 -13.35 -37.60
N LYS A 820 -20.08 -12.31 -37.02
CA LYS A 820 -18.65 -11.91 -37.12
C LYS A 820 -18.11 -11.59 -38.52
N LYS A 821 -18.84 -11.89 -39.59
CA LYS A 821 -18.45 -11.58 -40.98
C LYS A 821 -18.23 -10.09 -41.21
N THR A 822 -17.42 -9.76 -42.21
CA THR A 822 -17.22 -8.38 -42.71
C THR A 822 -18.56 -7.69 -42.95
N TRP A 823 -18.69 -6.42 -42.54
CA TRP A 823 -19.93 -5.69 -42.73
C TRP A 823 -20.05 -5.15 -44.15
N GLU A 824 -21.08 -5.59 -44.87
CA GLU A 824 -21.47 -5.07 -46.19
C GLU A 824 -22.77 -4.27 -46.07
N ALA A 825 -23.02 -3.33 -47.00
CA ALA A 825 -24.23 -2.50 -46.97
C ALA A 825 -25.51 -3.35 -47.05
N GLN A 826 -25.44 -4.46 -47.76
CA GLN A 826 -26.51 -5.44 -47.97
C GLN A 826 -26.87 -6.25 -46.72
N HIS A 827 -26.07 -6.20 -45.64
CA HIS A 827 -26.45 -6.77 -44.34
C HIS A 827 -27.40 -5.83 -43.56
N MET A 828 -27.53 -4.55 -43.96
CA MET A 828 -28.41 -3.59 -43.30
C MET A 828 -29.88 -3.98 -43.47
N GLY A 829 -30.59 -4.18 -42.35
CA GLY A 829 -31.99 -4.59 -42.34
C GLY A 829 -32.25 -6.09 -42.57
N LEU A 830 -31.21 -6.88 -42.85
CA LEU A 830 -31.31 -8.35 -42.96
C LEU A 830 -30.85 -9.06 -41.68
N SER A 831 -31.49 -10.18 -41.36
CA SER A 831 -30.95 -11.13 -40.39
C SER A 831 -29.63 -11.73 -40.88
N CYS A 832 -28.82 -12.26 -39.97
CA CYS A 832 -27.57 -12.93 -40.31
C CYS A 832 -27.77 -14.11 -41.29
N GLU A 833 -28.88 -14.84 -41.17
CA GLU A 833 -29.23 -15.93 -42.08
C GLU A 833 -29.69 -15.42 -43.44
N GLN A 834 -30.52 -14.38 -43.48
CA GLN A 834 -30.98 -13.76 -44.73
C GLN A 834 -29.81 -13.19 -45.53
N PHE A 835 -28.86 -12.52 -44.88
CA PHE A 835 -27.64 -12.04 -45.52
C PHE A 835 -26.76 -13.19 -46.04
N GLN A 836 -26.68 -14.32 -45.32
CA GLN A 836 -25.92 -15.51 -45.76
C GLN A 836 -26.61 -16.28 -46.90
N LEU A 837 -27.95 -16.29 -46.96
CA LEU A 837 -28.71 -16.78 -48.11
C LEU A 837 -28.50 -15.88 -49.33
N TRP A 838 -28.67 -14.56 -49.16
CA TRP A 838 -28.41 -13.57 -50.21
C TRP A 838 -27.01 -13.73 -50.80
N LYS A 839 -25.97 -13.85 -49.95
CA LYS A 839 -24.59 -14.15 -50.39
C LYS A 839 -24.53 -15.42 -51.24
N ARG A 840 -25.13 -16.53 -50.81
CA ARG A 840 -25.11 -17.80 -51.56
C ARG A 840 -25.77 -17.69 -52.94
N GLU A 841 -26.80 -16.86 -53.06
CA GLU A 841 -27.60 -16.70 -54.28
C GLU A 841 -27.06 -15.62 -55.23
N ASN A 842 -26.29 -14.64 -54.72
CA ASN A 842 -25.91 -13.43 -55.47
C ASN A 842 -24.39 -13.17 -55.56
N ASP A 843 -23.55 -13.86 -54.78
CA ASP A 843 -22.08 -13.66 -54.78
C ASP A 843 -21.38 -14.72 -55.66
N PRO A 844 -20.79 -14.33 -56.82
CA PRO A 844 -20.17 -15.30 -57.74
C PRO A 844 -18.90 -15.97 -57.20
N GLU A 845 -18.24 -15.38 -56.19
CA GLU A 845 -17.09 -16.03 -55.54
C GLU A 845 -17.55 -17.06 -54.52
N TYR A 846 -18.62 -16.76 -53.77
CA TYR A 846 -19.26 -17.73 -52.89
C TYR A 846 -19.80 -18.94 -53.67
N GLN A 847 -20.39 -18.71 -54.84
CA GLN A 847 -20.91 -19.79 -55.70
C GLN A 847 -19.81 -20.71 -56.24
N LYS A 848 -18.68 -20.15 -56.71
CA LYS A 848 -17.49 -20.93 -57.09
C LYS A 848 -16.92 -21.77 -55.94
N GLN A 849 -17.08 -21.30 -54.70
CA GLN A 849 -16.64 -22.01 -53.48
C GLN A 849 -17.63 -23.09 -53.01
N GLY A 850 -18.89 -23.07 -53.48
CA GLY A 850 -19.89 -24.10 -53.21
C GLY A 850 -20.02 -24.48 -51.73
N LEU A 851 -20.04 -25.79 -51.44
CA LEU A 851 -20.10 -26.29 -50.06
C LEU A 851 -18.80 -26.06 -49.25
N ALA A 852 -17.65 -25.81 -49.89
CA ALA A 852 -16.43 -25.45 -49.17
C ALA A 852 -16.57 -24.05 -48.52
N GLY A 853 -17.24 -23.11 -49.20
CA GLY A 853 -17.63 -21.82 -48.61
C GLY A 853 -18.58 -21.99 -47.43
N TYR A 854 -19.54 -22.92 -47.52
CA TYR A 854 -20.48 -23.24 -46.44
C TYR A 854 -19.80 -23.85 -45.20
N LEU A 855 -18.89 -24.82 -45.37
CA LEU A 855 -18.15 -25.43 -44.26
C LEU A 855 -17.22 -24.41 -43.57
N ARG A 856 -16.57 -23.54 -44.34
CA ARG A 856 -15.73 -22.44 -43.83
C ARG A 856 -16.54 -21.41 -43.03
N ASP A 857 -17.72 -21.05 -43.53
CA ASP A 857 -18.66 -20.16 -42.83
C ASP A 857 -19.16 -20.77 -41.51
N ASN A 858 -19.48 -22.07 -41.52
CA ASN A 858 -19.89 -22.86 -40.37
C ASN A 858 -18.68 -23.35 -39.53
N GLY A 859 -17.60 -22.57 -39.50
CA GLY A 859 -16.32 -22.97 -38.91
C GLY A 859 -16.32 -23.12 -37.39
N ILE A 860 -15.11 -23.17 -36.81
CA ILE A 860 -14.91 -23.49 -35.40
C ILE A 860 -14.98 -22.21 -34.56
N THR A 861 -15.92 -22.13 -33.61
CA THR A 861 -15.97 -21.06 -32.61
C THR A 861 -15.49 -21.60 -31.27
N CYS A 862 -14.47 -20.98 -30.67
CA CYS A 862 -13.96 -21.39 -29.36
C CYS A 862 -15.01 -21.15 -28.25
N PRO A 863 -15.45 -22.18 -27.50
CA PRO A 863 -16.47 -22.00 -26.46
C PRO A 863 -15.98 -21.16 -25.27
N ASN A 864 -14.66 -21.11 -25.02
CA ASN A 864 -14.07 -20.30 -23.96
C ASN A 864 -13.97 -18.80 -24.31
N CYS A 865 -13.22 -18.43 -25.36
CA CYS A 865 -12.96 -17.02 -25.72
C CYS A 865 -13.81 -16.47 -26.87
N ARG A 866 -14.72 -17.26 -27.46
CA ARG A 866 -15.62 -16.89 -28.56
C ARG A 866 -14.96 -16.41 -29.86
N PHE A 867 -13.63 -16.56 -30.00
CA PHE A 867 -12.94 -16.35 -31.26
C PHE A 867 -13.39 -17.39 -32.29
N GLN A 868 -13.61 -16.96 -33.53
CA GLN A 868 -14.13 -17.78 -34.62
C GLN A 868 -13.06 -17.98 -35.69
N TYR A 869 -12.86 -19.24 -36.08
CA TYR A 869 -11.94 -19.68 -37.11
C TYR A 869 -12.71 -19.99 -38.39
N ALA A 870 -12.28 -19.40 -39.51
CA ALA A 870 -12.81 -19.67 -40.84
C ALA A 870 -12.21 -20.98 -41.41
N LEU A 871 -12.39 -22.08 -40.68
CA LEU A 871 -11.81 -23.40 -40.95
C LEU A 871 -12.88 -24.48 -40.79
N ALA A 872 -12.84 -25.51 -41.65
CA ALA A 872 -13.63 -26.72 -41.45
C ALA A 872 -13.13 -27.53 -40.24
N ARG A 873 -13.94 -28.44 -39.70
CA ARG A 873 -13.56 -29.26 -38.53
C ARG A 873 -12.54 -30.34 -38.89
N GLY A 874 -12.48 -30.73 -40.16
CA GLY A 874 -11.39 -31.53 -40.69
C GLY A 874 -11.32 -32.94 -40.10
N GLY A 875 -10.10 -33.46 -39.95
CA GLY A 875 -9.87 -34.85 -39.53
C GLY A 875 -9.67 -35.04 -38.03
N CYS A 876 -8.90 -34.15 -37.41
CA CYS A 876 -8.65 -34.16 -35.98
C CYS A 876 -9.77 -33.39 -35.25
N MET A 877 -10.45 -34.04 -34.32
CA MET A 877 -11.49 -33.38 -33.51
C MET A 877 -10.92 -32.61 -32.32
N HIS A 878 -9.64 -32.81 -31.96
CA HIS A 878 -8.93 -32.01 -30.96
C HIS A 878 -8.52 -30.68 -31.57
N PHE A 879 -9.04 -29.58 -31.01
CA PHE A 879 -8.72 -28.23 -31.44
C PHE A 879 -8.20 -27.41 -30.26
N SER A 880 -7.06 -26.76 -30.45
CA SER A 880 -6.43 -25.88 -29.45
C SER A 880 -6.57 -24.43 -29.90
N CYS A 881 -7.34 -23.61 -29.18
CA CYS A 881 -7.57 -22.22 -29.56
C CYS A 881 -6.25 -21.42 -29.49
N SER A 882 -5.80 -20.86 -30.61
CA SER A 882 -4.62 -19.99 -30.67
C SER A 882 -4.69 -18.77 -29.74
N GLN A 883 -5.89 -18.21 -29.52
CA GLN A 883 -6.06 -16.99 -28.71
C GLN A 883 -6.05 -17.21 -27.20
N CYS A 884 -6.58 -18.35 -26.70
CA CYS A 884 -6.73 -18.59 -25.25
C CYS A 884 -6.20 -19.94 -24.76
N ARG A 885 -5.62 -20.75 -25.67
CA ARG A 885 -5.09 -22.11 -25.45
C ARG A 885 -6.07 -23.14 -24.87
N TYR A 886 -7.36 -22.83 -24.79
CA TYR A 886 -8.40 -23.80 -24.44
C TYR A 886 -8.46 -24.94 -25.47
N GLN A 887 -8.49 -26.18 -24.99
CA GLN A 887 -8.48 -27.40 -25.81
C GLN A 887 -9.86 -28.05 -25.78
N PHE A 888 -10.48 -28.25 -26.95
CA PHE A 888 -11.87 -28.68 -27.05
C PHE A 888 -12.16 -29.47 -28.32
N CYS A 889 -13.32 -30.15 -28.34
CA CYS A 889 -13.81 -30.85 -29.51
C CYS A 889 -14.42 -29.88 -30.53
N SER A 890 -13.86 -29.80 -31.74
CA SER A 890 -14.40 -28.97 -32.84
C SER A 890 -15.84 -29.35 -33.27
N GLY A 891 -16.26 -30.59 -32.98
CA GLY A 891 -17.60 -31.12 -33.27
C GLY A 891 -18.67 -30.92 -32.18
N CYS A 892 -18.32 -30.87 -30.89
CA CYS A 892 -19.29 -30.74 -29.79
C CYS A 892 -18.91 -29.75 -28.67
N ASN A 893 -17.82 -29.00 -28.82
CA ASN A 893 -17.33 -27.97 -27.88
C ASN A 893 -17.05 -28.41 -26.44
N ASN A 894 -17.06 -29.72 -26.14
CA ASN A 894 -16.63 -30.24 -24.85
C ASN A 894 -15.09 -30.17 -24.71
N PRO A 895 -14.57 -29.90 -23.50
CA PRO A 895 -13.13 -29.84 -23.24
C PRO A 895 -12.42 -31.16 -23.50
N PHE A 896 -11.13 -31.07 -23.80
CA PHE A 896 -10.18 -32.18 -23.66
C PHE A 896 -9.52 -32.13 -22.27
N HIS A 897 -9.28 -33.31 -21.71
CA HIS A 897 -8.68 -33.53 -20.40
C HIS A 897 -7.41 -34.38 -20.53
N THR A 898 -6.31 -33.95 -19.90
CA THR A 898 -5.12 -34.77 -19.64
C THR A 898 -5.34 -35.65 -18.41
N THR A 899 -5.93 -35.07 -17.35
CA THR A 899 -6.44 -35.75 -16.16
C THR A 899 -7.95 -35.55 -16.10
N CYS A 900 -8.72 -36.63 -16.22
CA CYS A 900 -10.18 -36.55 -16.30
C CYS A 900 -10.82 -36.74 -14.91
N ALA A 901 -11.56 -35.71 -14.45
CA ALA A 901 -12.30 -35.73 -13.18
C ALA A 901 -13.67 -36.42 -13.27
N VAL A 902 -14.05 -36.99 -14.43
CA VAL A 902 -15.31 -37.72 -14.56
C VAL A 902 -15.19 -39.06 -13.86
N ASN A 903 -15.84 -39.17 -12.69
CA ASN A 903 -15.92 -40.40 -11.89
C ASN A 903 -16.16 -41.64 -12.76
N GLN A 904 -15.33 -42.67 -12.61
CA GLN A 904 -15.35 -43.92 -13.39
C GLN A 904 -15.05 -43.75 -14.91
N CYS A 905 -14.33 -42.70 -15.34
CA CYS A 905 -13.67 -42.73 -16.64
C CYS A 905 -12.45 -43.65 -16.59
N THR A 906 -12.32 -44.58 -17.55
CA THR A 906 -11.20 -45.53 -17.64
C THR A 906 -10.18 -45.17 -18.73
N VAL A 907 -10.36 -44.03 -19.42
CA VAL A 907 -9.49 -43.61 -20.52
C VAL A 907 -8.27 -42.87 -19.98
N THR A 908 -7.08 -43.43 -20.22
CA THR A 908 -5.79 -42.82 -19.86
C THR A 908 -5.28 -41.90 -20.96
N GLY A 909 -4.79 -40.72 -20.60
CA GLY A 909 -4.23 -39.74 -21.55
C GLY A 909 -5.28 -38.77 -22.11
N LEU A 910 -4.88 -37.98 -23.11
CA LEU A 910 -5.65 -36.85 -23.64
C LEU A 910 -6.95 -37.32 -24.33
N HIS A 911 -8.11 -37.03 -23.73
CA HIS A 911 -9.42 -37.39 -24.29
C HIS A 911 -10.52 -36.36 -23.97
N ALA A 912 -11.65 -36.47 -24.65
CA ALA A 912 -12.86 -35.68 -24.40
C ALA A 912 -14.09 -36.59 -24.33
N HIS A 913 -15.12 -36.14 -23.60
CA HIS A 913 -16.41 -36.84 -23.55
C HIS A 913 -17.33 -36.32 -24.66
N HIS A 914 -17.64 -37.16 -25.64
CA HIS A 914 -18.44 -36.80 -26.82
C HIS A 914 -19.89 -37.30 -26.68
N PRO A 915 -20.91 -36.47 -26.99
CA PRO A 915 -22.32 -36.88 -27.11
C PRO A 915 -22.56 -37.67 -28.40
N ARG A 916 -23.70 -38.37 -28.51
CA ARG A 916 -23.96 -39.31 -29.60
C ARG A 916 -24.10 -38.67 -31.00
N ASP A 917 -24.48 -37.40 -31.05
CA ASP A 917 -24.56 -36.57 -32.27
C ASP A 917 -23.25 -35.82 -32.58
N CYS A 918 -22.15 -36.09 -31.87
CA CYS A 918 -20.86 -35.49 -32.19
C CYS A 918 -20.31 -36.03 -33.51
N LEU A 919 -19.74 -35.14 -34.33
CA LEU A 919 -18.93 -35.48 -35.50
C LEU A 919 -17.83 -36.49 -35.20
N PHE A 920 -17.31 -36.56 -33.96
CA PHE A 920 -16.35 -37.56 -33.52
C PHE A 920 -16.80 -39.02 -33.77
N TYR A 921 -18.10 -39.33 -33.61
CA TYR A 921 -18.67 -40.63 -33.96
C TYR A 921 -19.30 -40.63 -35.35
N LEU A 922 -20.04 -39.58 -35.70
CA LEU A 922 -20.81 -39.55 -36.96
C LEU A 922 -19.92 -39.45 -38.21
N ARG A 923 -18.65 -39.03 -38.09
CA ARG A 923 -17.66 -39.14 -39.17
C ARG A 923 -17.32 -40.58 -39.54
N ASP A 924 -17.54 -41.55 -38.65
CA ASP A 924 -17.21 -42.96 -38.89
C ASP A 924 -18.32 -43.65 -39.72
N TRP A 925 -19.53 -43.07 -39.74
CA TRP A 925 -20.66 -43.54 -40.56
C TRP A 925 -20.47 -43.23 -42.05
N GLU A 926 -20.86 -44.18 -42.90
CA GLU A 926 -20.90 -43.99 -44.35
C GLU A 926 -21.89 -42.88 -44.76
N PRO A 927 -21.61 -42.14 -45.86
CA PRO A 927 -22.50 -41.09 -46.35
C PRO A 927 -23.95 -41.56 -46.56
N ALA A 928 -24.17 -42.77 -47.07
CA ALA A 928 -25.51 -43.32 -47.28
C ALA A 928 -26.32 -43.45 -45.97
N ARG A 929 -25.67 -43.81 -44.85
CA ARG A 929 -26.33 -43.93 -43.53
C ARG A 929 -26.69 -42.56 -42.95
N LEU A 930 -25.82 -41.56 -43.16
CA LEU A 930 -26.07 -40.16 -42.79
C LEU A 930 -27.19 -39.54 -43.64
N GLN A 931 -27.22 -39.83 -44.94
CA GLN A 931 -28.28 -39.43 -45.86
C GLN A 931 -29.63 -40.06 -45.47
N ALA A 932 -29.67 -41.36 -45.15
CA ALA A 932 -30.89 -42.03 -44.69
C ALA A 932 -31.46 -41.40 -43.40
N LEU A 933 -30.60 -40.92 -42.49
CA LEU A 933 -31.01 -40.20 -41.28
C LEU A 933 -31.68 -38.85 -41.60
N LEU A 934 -31.14 -38.11 -42.58
CA LEU A 934 -31.70 -36.85 -43.07
C LEU A 934 -33.04 -37.07 -43.81
N GLN A 935 -33.11 -38.09 -44.69
CA GLN A 935 -34.34 -38.48 -45.40
C GLN A 935 -35.47 -38.85 -44.43
N LYS A 936 -35.17 -39.63 -43.39
CA LYS A 936 -36.12 -40.03 -42.31
C LYS A 936 -36.70 -38.85 -41.52
N LYS A 937 -36.16 -37.63 -41.72
CA LYS A 937 -36.63 -36.37 -41.13
C LYS A 937 -36.99 -35.30 -42.16
N GLY A 938 -37.01 -35.62 -43.45
CA GLY A 938 -37.38 -34.68 -44.52
C GLY A 938 -36.37 -33.54 -44.75
N VAL A 939 -35.10 -33.70 -44.34
CA VAL A 939 -34.07 -32.67 -44.51
C VAL A 939 -33.33 -32.87 -45.83
N ASN A 940 -33.41 -31.88 -46.72
CA ASN A 940 -32.70 -31.86 -48.00
C ASN A 940 -31.18 -31.71 -47.81
N TYR A 941 -30.41 -32.37 -48.67
CA TYR A 941 -28.95 -32.30 -48.76
C TYR A 941 -28.53 -32.35 -50.24
N ASN A 942 -27.34 -31.84 -50.54
CA ASN A 942 -26.81 -31.79 -51.90
C ASN A 942 -26.02 -33.08 -52.23
N THR A 943 -26.15 -33.57 -53.46
CA THR A 943 -25.30 -34.62 -54.07
C THR A 943 -24.42 -34.08 -55.19
N ASP A 944 -24.85 -32.99 -55.82
CA ASP A 944 -24.31 -32.54 -57.11
C ASP A 944 -23.37 -31.34 -56.94
N THR A 945 -22.35 -31.23 -57.79
CA THR A 945 -21.43 -30.09 -57.81
C THR A 945 -22.16 -28.80 -58.20
N ALA A 946 -21.91 -27.72 -57.45
CA ALA A 946 -22.46 -26.40 -57.77
C ALA A 946 -21.96 -25.89 -59.13
N PRO A 947 -22.79 -25.19 -59.94
CA PRO A 947 -22.38 -24.64 -61.22
C PRO A 947 -21.17 -23.71 -61.08
N GLY A 948 -20.07 -24.03 -61.76
CA GLY A 948 -18.83 -23.23 -61.72
C GLY A 948 -17.86 -23.53 -60.57
N ALA A 949 -18.15 -24.53 -59.71
CA ALA A 949 -17.17 -25.04 -58.75
C ALA A 949 -16.09 -25.90 -59.43
N GLN A 950 -14.89 -25.98 -58.83
CA GLN A 950 -13.81 -26.85 -59.31
C GLN A 950 -14.19 -28.33 -59.14
N THR A 951 -13.96 -29.13 -60.19
CA THR A 951 -14.25 -30.57 -60.22
C THR A 951 -13.00 -31.41 -59.99
N GLY A 952 -13.15 -32.55 -59.31
CA GLY A 952 -12.10 -33.56 -59.13
C GLY A 952 -11.29 -33.45 -57.82
N VAL A 953 -11.11 -32.26 -57.25
CA VAL A 953 -10.36 -32.03 -56.01
C VAL A 953 -11.10 -31.15 -55.01
N CYS A 954 -10.99 -31.47 -53.72
CA CYS A 954 -11.74 -30.82 -52.65
C CYS A 954 -11.15 -29.45 -52.27
N GLY A 955 -11.90 -28.37 -52.55
CA GLY A 955 -11.52 -26.99 -52.27
C GLY A 955 -11.75 -26.50 -50.82
N VAL A 956 -12.02 -27.40 -49.87
CA VAL A 956 -12.15 -27.04 -48.43
C VAL A 956 -10.79 -26.60 -47.89
N ILE A 957 -10.72 -25.46 -47.21
CA ILE A 957 -9.48 -24.97 -46.59
C ILE A 957 -9.25 -25.68 -45.24
N GLU A 958 -8.04 -26.21 -45.08
CA GLU A 958 -7.53 -26.81 -43.85
C GLU A 958 -6.19 -26.13 -43.48
N GLN A 959 -5.92 -25.98 -42.17
CA GLN A 959 -4.54 -25.70 -41.73
C GLN A 959 -3.68 -26.95 -41.96
N LYS A 960 -2.49 -26.76 -42.52
CA LYS A 960 -1.44 -27.80 -42.61
C LYS A 960 -0.18 -27.33 -41.89
N ASP A 961 0.48 -28.25 -41.20
CA ASP A 961 1.75 -27.99 -40.51
C ASP A 961 2.92 -28.05 -41.52
N GLU A 962 3.30 -26.89 -42.05
CA GLU A 962 4.49 -26.73 -42.91
C GLU A 962 5.72 -26.40 -42.03
N GLY A 963 6.05 -27.32 -41.12
CA GLY A 963 7.10 -27.15 -40.13
C GLY A 963 6.68 -26.25 -38.98
N THR A 964 7.44 -25.18 -38.71
CA THR A 964 7.18 -24.24 -37.60
C THR A 964 6.08 -23.21 -37.89
N ARG A 965 5.38 -23.31 -39.02
CA ARG A 965 4.20 -22.50 -39.34
C ARG A 965 3.05 -23.37 -39.82
N GLN A 966 1.85 -22.95 -39.44
CA GLN A 966 0.60 -23.52 -39.95
C GLN A 966 0.10 -22.65 -41.09
N THR A 967 -0.12 -23.25 -42.26
CA THR A 967 -0.55 -22.57 -43.48
C THR A 967 -1.95 -23.03 -43.89
N ASP A 968 -2.86 -22.08 -44.09
CA ASP A 968 -4.20 -22.34 -44.63
C ASP A 968 -4.08 -22.74 -46.12
N SER A 969 -4.50 -23.95 -46.47
CA SER A 969 -4.42 -24.46 -47.84
C SER A 969 -5.58 -25.39 -48.20
N PRO A 970 -5.95 -25.55 -49.49
CA PRO A 970 -7.02 -26.46 -49.88
C PRO A 970 -6.67 -27.91 -49.58
N CYS A 971 -7.66 -28.69 -49.16
CA CYS A 971 -7.58 -30.11 -48.84
C CYS A 971 -6.96 -30.91 -49.99
N GLY A 972 -7.43 -30.68 -51.22
CA GLY A 972 -6.86 -31.28 -52.44
C GLY A 972 -7.18 -32.77 -52.65
N ALA A 973 -7.75 -33.45 -51.65
CA ALA A 973 -8.21 -34.83 -51.77
C ALA A 973 -9.28 -34.99 -52.86
N GLN A 974 -9.31 -36.15 -53.52
CA GLN A 974 -10.21 -36.41 -54.64
C GLN A 974 -11.70 -36.38 -54.25
N THR A 975 -12.54 -35.90 -55.15
CA THR A 975 -14.01 -35.80 -54.99
C THR A 975 -14.71 -36.90 -55.79
N GLN A 976 -15.64 -37.64 -55.17
CA GLN A 976 -16.43 -38.65 -55.91
C GLN A 976 -17.78 -38.07 -56.40
N PRO A 977 -18.40 -38.66 -57.46
CA PRO A 977 -19.78 -38.37 -57.82
C PRO A 977 -20.73 -38.56 -56.63
N GLY A 978 -21.75 -37.71 -56.51
CA GLY A 978 -22.70 -37.74 -55.39
C GLY A 978 -22.20 -37.09 -54.09
N GLN A 979 -20.93 -36.65 -54.02
CA GLN A 979 -20.34 -35.96 -52.84
C GLN A 979 -20.31 -34.42 -52.97
N ALA A 980 -21.09 -33.85 -53.90
CA ALA A 980 -21.29 -32.40 -54.08
C ALA A 980 -20.02 -31.53 -54.21
N GLY A 981 -18.94 -32.10 -54.78
CA GLY A 981 -17.64 -31.42 -54.94
C GLY A 981 -16.76 -31.43 -53.69
N LEU A 982 -17.10 -32.22 -52.68
CA LEU A 982 -16.29 -32.47 -51.51
C LEU A 982 -15.59 -33.84 -51.61
N CYS A 983 -14.48 -34.01 -50.89
CA CYS A 983 -13.98 -35.35 -50.58
C CYS A 983 -14.84 -35.97 -49.47
N GLU A 984 -14.87 -37.30 -49.40
CA GLU A 984 -15.80 -38.03 -48.52
C GLU A 984 -15.79 -37.54 -47.06
N LYS A 985 -14.60 -37.31 -46.49
CA LYS A 985 -14.38 -36.72 -45.16
C LYS A 985 -15.19 -35.43 -44.94
N HIS A 986 -15.08 -34.47 -45.85
CA HIS A 986 -15.79 -33.19 -45.75
C HIS A 986 -17.26 -33.32 -46.16
N TYR A 987 -17.61 -34.28 -47.00
CA TYR A 987 -19.01 -34.62 -47.28
C TYR A 987 -19.71 -35.19 -46.03
N ARG A 988 -19.05 -36.07 -45.27
CA ARG A 988 -19.51 -36.53 -43.94
C ARG A 988 -19.64 -35.36 -42.96
N GLU A 989 -18.67 -34.43 -42.88
CA GLU A 989 -18.82 -33.19 -42.07
C GLU A 989 -20.04 -32.36 -42.49
N TYR A 990 -20.26 -32.16 -43.79
CA TYR A 990 -21.42 -31.44 -44.33
C TYR A 990 -22.75 -32.10 -43.91
N LEU A 991 -22.91 -33.40 -44.10
CA LEU A 991 -24.12 -34.12 -43.70
C LEU A 991 -24.35 -34.05 -42.18
N VAL A 992 -23.29 -34.19 -41.37
CA VAL A 992 -23.38 -34.04 -39.91
C VAL A 992 -23.73 -32.62 -39.49
N SER A 993 -23.26 -31.59 -40.21
CA SER A 993 -23.68 -30.20 -39.95
C SER A 993 -25.19 -29.98 -40.20
N LEU A 994 -25.80 -30.73 -41.13
CA LEU A 994 -27.25 -30.72 -41.33
C LEU A 994 -28.00 -31.53 -40.26
N ILE A 995 -27.49 -32.70 -39.88
CA ILE A 995 -28.05 -33.54 -38.80
C ILE A 995 -28.11 -32.74 -37.49
N ASN A 996 -26.98 -32.11 -37.12
CA ASN A 996 -26.86 -31.35 -35.89
C ASN A 996 -27.61 -30.01 -35.98
N GLY A 997 -27.57 -29.35 -37.16
CA GLY A 997 -28.32 -28.12 -37.44
C GLY A 997 -29.83 -28.24 -37.24
N HIS A 998 -30.42 -29.43 -37.43
CA HIS A 998 -31.83 -29.74 -37.19
C HIS A 998 -32.08 -30.65 -35.97
N SER A 999 -31.05 -30.86 -35.13
CA SER A 999 -31.10 -31.69 -33.90
C SER A 999 -31.66 -33.11 -34.08
N ILE A 1000 -31.21 -33.80 -35.13
CA ILE A 1000 -31.64 -35.16 -35.44
C ILE A 1000 -30.82 -36.17 -34.62
N ASP A 1001 -31.50 -36.95 -33.78
CA ASP A 1001 -30.88 -38.05 -33.02
C ASP A 1001 -30.47 -39.22 -33.95
N PRO A 1002 -29.21 -39.71 -33.91
CA PRO A 1002 -28.79 -40.88 -34.68
C PRO A 1002 -29.21 -42.23 -34.08
N ALA A 1003 -29.59 -42.30 -32.81
CA ALA A 1003 -29.93 -43.57 -32.13
C ALA A 1003 -31.06 -44.38 -32.81
N PRO A 1004 -32.10 -43.77 -33.43
CA PRO A 1004 -33.12 -44.49 -34.22
C PRO A 1004 -32.64 -45.14 -35.53
N LEU A 1005 -31.32 -45.22 -35.78
CA LEU A 1005 -30.67 -46.05 -36.81
C LEU A 1005 -29.55 -46.95 -36.24
N TYR A 1006 -29.42 -47.08 -34.91
CA TYR A 1006 -28.45 -47.97 -34.29
C TYR A 1006 -28.86 -49.44 -34.43
N THR A 1007 -27.87 -50.31 -34.59
CA THR A 1007 -27.99 -51.76 -34.33
C THR A 1007 -28.10 -52.04 -32.83
N LEU A 1008 -28.48 -53.27 -32.45
CA LEU A 1008 -28.56 -53.67 -31.04
C LEU A 1008 -27.18 -53.57 -30.33
N ASP A 1009 -26.10 -53.86 -31.03
CA ASP A 1009 -24.72 -53.73 -30.52
C ASP A 1009 -24.32 -52.26 -30.32
N GLU A 1010 -24.56 -51.39 -31.31
CA GLU A 1010 -24.29 -49.94 -31.18
C GLU A 1010 -25.10 -49.31 -30.05
N LEU A 1011 -26.37 -49.70 -29.92
CA LEU A 1011 -27.24 -49.28 -28.83
C LEU A 1011 -26.74 -49.78 -27.47
N THR A 1012 -26.35 -51.06 -27.37
CA THR A 1012 -25.74 -51.65 -26.17
C THR A 1012 -24.46 -50.92 -25.77
N VAL A 1013 -23.58 -50.60 -26.73
CA VAL A 1013 -22.34 -49.85 -26.52
C VAL A 1013 -22.62 -48.40 -26.11
N ALA A 1014 -23.60 -47.74 -26.72
CA ALA A 1014 -24.03 -46.40 -26.34
C ALA A 1014 -24.59 -46.36 -24.92
N CYS A 1015 -25.49 -47.28 -24.56
CA CYS A 1015 -26.04 -47.38 -23.21
C CYS A 1015 -24.94 -47.61 -22.16
N ARG A 1016 -23.99 -48.53 -22.39
CA ARG A 1016 -22.81 -48.72 -21.52
C ARG A 1016 -21.97 -47.45 -21.39
N ARG A 1017 -21.73 -46.74 -22.49
CA ARG A 1017 -20.93 -45.49 -22.53
C ARG A 1017 -21.57 -44.35 -21.73
N TYR A 1018 -22.88 -44.18 -21.84
CA TYR A 1018 -23.64 -43.12 -21.16
C TYR A 1018 -24.29 -43.58 -19.84
N ARG A 1019 -23.97 -44.80 -19.37
CA ARG A 1019 -24.42 -45.42 -18.11
C ARG A 1019 -25.93 -45.63 -17.99
N VAL A 1020 -26.61 -45.73 -19.12
CA VAL A 1020 -27.99 -46.24 -19.22
C VAL A 1020 -27.99 -47.73 -18.88
N GLU A 1021 -28.97 -48.18 -18.11
CA GLU A 1021 -29.04 -49.56 -17.64
C GLU A 1021 -29.31 -50.56 -18.78
N VAL A 1022 -28.44 -51.58 -18.88
CA VAL A 1022 -28.41 -52.53 -20.01
C VAL A 1022 -28.81 -53.96 -19.61
N ARG A 1023 -29.57 -54.12 -18.52
CA ARG A 1023 -30.13 -55.42 -18.13
C ARG A 1023 -31.34 -55.75 -19.00
N GLN A 1024 -31.39 -56.95 -19.55
CA GLN A 1024 -32.57 -57.55 -20.19
C GLN A 1024 -33.50 -58.11 -19.11
N GLY A 1025 -34.82 -58.03 -19.31
CA GLY A 1025 -35.81 -58.59 -18.39
C GLY A 1025 -36.02 -60.09 -18.60
N ASP A 1026 -36.42 -60.81 -17.54
CA ASP A 1026 -36.76 -62.23 -17.64
C ASP A 1026 -37.94 -62.42 -18.63
N GLY A 1027 -37.69 -63.16 -19.71
CA GLY A 1027 -38.67 -63.39 -20.78
C GLY A 1027 -38.84 -62.25 -21.80
N GLU A 1028 -38.01 -61.21 -21.75
CA GLU A 1028 -38.05 -60.10 -22.72
C GLU A 1028 -37.40 -60.50 -24.07
N ASP A 1029 -38.16 -60.42 -25.17
CA ASP A 1029 -37.61 -60.67 -26.51
C ASP A 1029 -36.67 -59.56 -27.01
N GLU A 1030 -35.80 -59.86 -27.98
CA GLU A 1030 -34.79 -58.92 -28.50
C GLU A 1030 -35.38 -57.61 -29.04
N ARG A 1031 -36.62 -57.64 -29.56
CA ARG A 1031 -37.29 -56.48 -30.15
C ARG A 1031 -37.89 -55.59 -29.07
N ALA A 1032 -38.50 -56.17 -28.04
CA ALA A 1032 -38.92 -55.46 -26.84
C ALA A 1032 -37.72 -54.82 -26.13
N TYR A 1033 -36.65 -55.60 -25.95
CA TYR A 1033 -35.37 -55.17 -25.37
C TYR A 1033 -34.75 -53.99 -26.15
N PHE A 1034 -34.65 -54.10 -27.47
CA PHE A 1034 -34.15 -53.02 -28.33
C PHE A 1034 -34.98 -51.74 -28.18
N VAL A 1035 -36.32 -51.85 -28.26
CA VAL A 1035 -37.21 -50.68 -28.15
C VAL A 1035 -37.12 -50.02 -26.77
N ARG A 1036 -37.02 -50.83 -25.69
CA ARG A 1036 -36.83 -50.31 -24.33
C ARG A 1036 -35.49 -49.63 -24.15
N LEU A 1037 -34.38 -50.22 -24.62
CA LEU A 1037 -33.06 -49.60 -24.57
C LEU A 1037 -33.00 -48.30 -25.39
N LEU A 1038 -33.58 -48.27 -26.59
CA LEU A 1038 -33.61 -47.10 -27.45
C LEU A 1038 -34.39 -45.95 -26.79
N LYS A 1039 -35.57 -46.26 -26.24
CA LYS A 1039 -36.34 -45.27 -25.47
C LYS A 1039 -35.55 -44.77 -24.25
N LYS A 1040 -35.02 -45.68 -23.42
CA LYS A 1040 -34.28 -45.30 -22.21
C LYS A 1040 -33.02 -44.48 -22.53
N LEU A 1041 -32.32 -44.75 -23.63
CA LEU A 1041 -31.20 -43.91 -24.10
C LEU A 1041 -31.63 -42.52 -24.59
N MET A 1042 -32.80 -42.39 -25.21
CA MET A 1042 -33.32 -41.10 -25.69
C MET A 1042 -33.92 -40.26 -24.56
N ASP A 1043 -34.52 -40.90 -23.55
CA ASP A 1043 -35.12 -40.25 -22.39
C ASP A 1043 -34.06 -39.88 -21.32
N ASP A 1044 -33.16 -40.80 -20.95
CA ASP A 1044 -32.16 -40.60 -19.88
C ASP A 1044 -30.97 -39.72 -20.33
N VAL A 1045 -30.69 -39.62 -21.64
CA VAL A 1045 -29.46 -38.98 -22.17
C VAL A 1045 -29.80 -38.01 -23.32
N PRO A 1046 -29.61 -36.69 -23.15
CA PRO A 1046 -29.87 -35.72 -24.22
C PRO A 1046 -28.84 -35.77 -25.36
N LEU A 1047 -29.18 -35.14 -26.48
CA LEU A 1047 -28.21 -34.74 -27.51
C LEU A 1047 -27.33 -33.59 -27.00
N GLY A 1048 -26.12 -33.43 -27.53
CA GLY A 1048 -25.13 -32.54 -26.91
C GLY A 1048 -25.52 -31.06 -26.91
N ASP A 1049 -25.78 -30.48 -25.74
CA ASP A 1049 -26.21 -29.08 -25.56
C ASP A 1049 -25.24 -28.06 -26.19
N LYS A 1050 -23.94 -28.38 -26.21
CA LYS A 1050 -22.88 -27.51 -26.75
C LYS A 1050 -22.55 -27.75 -28.23
N VAL A 1051 -23.22 -28.69 -28.88
CA VAL A 1051 -23.10 -28.91 -30.34
C VAL A 1051 -23.72 -27.70 -31.07
N PRO A 1052 -23.08 -27.16 -32.12
CA PRO A 1052 -23.69 -26.09 -32.92
C PRO A 1052 -24.99 -26.54 -33.59
N ARG A 1053 -26.08 -25.80 -33.32
CA ARG A 1053 -27.44 -26.01 -33.85
C ARG A 1053 -27.90 -24.70 -34.52
N LYS A 1054 -28.84 -24.77 -35.46
CA LYS A 1054 -29.59 -23.56 -35.88
C LYS A 1054 -30.50 -23.10 -34.73
N LYS A 1055 -30.87 -21.82 -34.74
CA LYS A 1055 -31.81 -21.21 -33.78
C LYS A 1055 -33.05 -20.70 -34.50
#